data_AF-A0A9E2BY54-F1
#
_entry.id   AF-A0A9E2BY54-F1
#
_cell.length_a   1.000
_cell.length_b   1.000
_cell.length_c   1.000
_cell.angle_alpha   90.00
_cell.angle_beta   90.00
_cell.angle_gamma   90.00
#
_symmetry.space_group_name_H-M   'P 1'
#
loop_
_entity.id
_entity.type
_entity.pdbx_description
1 polymer ?
#
loop_
_entity_poly.entity_id
_entity_poly.type
_entity_poly.pdbx_seq_one_letter_code
_entity_poly.pdbx_strand_id
1 'polypeptide(L)'
;MRQITTGFALLLLIMLAFTTVQALDQKEIELQAFRSATDAAPNIGPVVKSNPVDDQWDLFYSFNAGLAAPDNQLLGAEFAQDWFFATGGGNAGEPNYLYKFDRDGVLVTAIAQWSSAGWGWRDLAYDGAYLYGSDDLTVDAFDLDGNPVSAMNISGPVSPCRALAYDPVTDHFWTASFSSPLYEFDRAGNVIWSGSSTLAGVYGAAWDGAAPDGPWLWLHDQSGTPSTTFHQFDPINYVMTGFSYTVPLLPGSTDQMAGGAFFTDEYDAGWHLLGGMTQGTPDDQIFLLEMYVAGDPLAPAAPTNFTVTPDAGGALSIDLAWDLPTTTISGEPISLYPITSVEVMRDGVPHASLAATATSYADAVPAAGSYDYSVYCVNSYGNGIPANGSGWAGLDVPAGVENLTGQGVGTDLVAELTWDNPTMGMHGGYFPAGSIDGYTINRYGASTATFDLAGLNTSYTDDTIPLQGWYYYGVIPYNASGDGPEMMTDEFYVGPPAFEEIPYDWIEINPSHPDFDYPGTNSGIVSDDQNVGPFDIGMNFPWYGGVYHSSIRLCSNGWASFTSTSTTYSNAAIPSTGNPNDLVAPYWDDMNPSSTNYGSVWYYADPAGQFFVAEWDSMNHYGSSYTGDYFTFELILYPDGTIDYMYRAIEEGTVTPFPSATVGIENADGTVGVQITYNGSGPIEPDDEMGIRIYPVFIPEMPDLELSLVPVVQPIQIPAVGGSFDFYAFVGNNETYNVEVGAWLEYVDPLGMTSDPLMGPATINLEASATTGWYRTQNVPGTAIAGVYEYVANLGIYPNDVWYTDSFDFEKMTTGDGLWVDNWDNYGDPFGIEEIAVTEAVPMEYALHAAYPNPFNPTSTISYALPQAGKVSLTVYDLQGCKVAELIDGYRDAGLHEVVFDGTGLASGVYIYSLQAGDFSANGKMVMMK
;
A
#
# COMPACT_ATOMS: atom_id res chain seq x y z
N MET A 1 -3.26 -90.94 -7.66
CA MET A 1 -2.99 -90.52 -9.04
C MET A 1 -4.02 -89.45 -9.38
N ARG A 2 -3.57 -88.23 -9.70
CA ARG A 2 -4.34 -87.19 -10.44
C ARG A 2 -5.54 -86.57 -9.69
N GLN A 3 -5.44 -85.30 -9.33
CA GLN A 3 -5.63 -84.10 -10.17
C GLN A 3 -7.09 -83.62 -10.13
N ILE A 4 -7.23 -82.33 -9.82
CA ILE A 4 -8.09 -81.36 -10.51
C ILE A 4 -9.59 -81.65 -10.42
N THR A 5 -10.30 -80.90 -9.57
CA THR A 5 -11.33 -79.92 -9.98
C THR A 5 -12.12 -79.43 -8.77
N THR A 6 -11.84 -78.21 -8.31
CA THR A 6 -12.81 -77.27 -7.72
C THR A 6 -12.16 -75.87 -7.68
N GLY A 7 -11.60 -75.46 -8.82
CA GLY A 7 -11.38 -74.06 -9.12
C GLY A 7 -12.62 -73.57 -9.87
N PHE A 8 -13.39 -72.67 -9.27
CA PHE A 8 -14.21 -71.66 -9.96
C PHE A 8 -14.92 -70.68 -9.00
N ALA A 9 -14.84 -70.86 -7.68
CA ALA A 9 -15.36 -69.87 -6.71
C ALA A 9 -14.27 -69.00 -6.03
N LEU A 10 -12.98 -69.28 -6.25
CA LEU A 10 -11.86 -68.49 -5.71
C LEU A 10 -11.22 -67.54 -6.74
N LEU A 11 -11.76 -67.47 -7.97
CA LEU A 11 -11.19 -66.64 -9.04
C LEU A 11 -11.88 -65.29 -9.24
N LEU A 12 -12.98 -65.00 -8.52
CA LEU A 12 -13.64 -63.69 -8.55
C LEU A 12 -13.31 -62.81 -7.34
N LEU A 13 -12.58 -63.31 -6.34
CA LEU A 13 -12.13 -62.52 -5.18
C LEU A 13 -10.63 -62.16 -5.22
N ILE A 14 -9.88 -62.60 -6.24
CA ILE A 14 -8.42 -62.38 -6.37
C ILE A 14 -8.06 -61.43 -7.54
N MET A 15 -9.03 -60.99 -8.35
CA MET A 15 -8.80 -60.04 -9.46
C MET A 15 -9.18 -58.58 -9.15
N LEU A 16 -9.24 -58.18 -7.88
CA LEU A 16 -9.32 -56.77 -7.46
C LEU A 16 -8.15 -56.33 -6.57
N ALA A 17 -7.08 -57.14 -6.48
CA ALA A 17 -5.89 -56.86 -5.67
C ALA A 17 -4.56 -57.04 -6.45
N PHE A 18 -4.58 -56.80 -7.77
CA PHE A 18 -3.37 -56.74 -8.60
C PHE A 18 -3.32 -55.41 -9.36
N THR A 19 -2.81 -54.38 -8.70
CA THR A 19 -1.94 -53.32 -9.26
C THR A 19 -1.33 -52.54 -8.09
N THR A 20 -0.51 -53.23 -7.28
CA THR A 20 0.58 -52.69 -6.44
C THR A 20 1.29 -53.84 -5.72
N VAL A 21 1.63 -54.84 -6.54
CA VAL A 21 2.64 -55.87 -6.29
C VAL A 21 3.98 -55.29 -6.79
N GLN A 22 5.11 -55.65 -6.16
CA GLN A 22 6.53 -55.55 -6.64
C GLN A 22 7.54 -54.58 -6.00
N ALA A 23 7.26 -53.80 -4.96
CA ALA A 23 8.30 -52.92 -4.36
C ALA A 23 8.93 -53.43 -3.04
N LEU A 24 8.39 -54.47 -2.40
CA LEU A 24 8.68 -54.75 -0.98
C LEU A 24 9.57 -55.97 -0.68
N ASP A 25 10.02 -56.76 -1.67
CA ASP A 25 10.75 -58.02 -1.38
C ASP A 25 12.11 -58.14 -2.08
N GLN A 26 12.59 -57.07 -2.74
CA GLN A 26 13.94 -57.01 -3.32
C GLN A 26 14.91 -56.15 -2.47
N LYS A 27 14.37 -55.30 -1.58
CA LYS A 27 15.16 -54.39 -0.71
C LYS A 27 15.80 -55.10 0.49
N GLU A 28 15.27 -56.23 0.96
CA GLU A 28 15.88 -57.00 2.06
C GLU A 28 17.06 -57.90 1.63
N ILE A 29 17.15 -58.28 0.35
CA ILE A 29 18.22 -59.16 -0.14
C ILE A 29 19.45 -58.37 -0.65
N GLU A 30 19.28 -57.11 -1.06
CA GLU A 30 20.41 -56.19 -1.29
C GLU A 30 21.02 -55.64 0.02
N LEU A 31 20.30 -55.74 1.15
CA LEU A 31 20.74 -55.25 2.47
C LEU A 31 21.78 -56.13 3.18
N GLN A 32 22.00 -57.37 2.75
CA GLN A 32 23.06 -58.23 3.32
C GLN A 32 24.39 -58.19 2.56
N ALA A 33 24.46 -57.50 1.41
CA ALA A 33 25.69 -57.36 0.62
C ALA A 33 26.42 -56.02 0.82
N PHE A 34 25.86 -55.08 1.61
CA PHE A 34 26.45 -53.75 1.86
C PHE A 34 27.21 -53.64 3.19
N ARG A 35 27.73 -54.76 3.72
CA ARG A 35 28.71 -54.76 4.83
C ARG A 35 30.14 -54.61 4.29
N SER A 36 30.47 -53.43 3.76
CA SER A 36 31.86 -52.91 3.74
C SER A 36 31.94 -51.56 3.02
N ALA A 37 31.82 -50.46 3.76
CA ALA A 37 32.54 -49.20 3.51
C ALA A 37 32.21 -48.22 4.65
N THR A 38 33.18 -47.36 4.93
CA THR A 38 33.19 -46.23 5.86
C THR A 38 31.97 -45.32 5.77
N ASP A 39 31.63 -44.77 6.94
CA ASP A 39 30.78 -43.59 7.20
C ASP A 39 29.26 -43.76 7.01
N ALA A 40 28.55 -43.81 8.14
CA ALA A 40 27.16 -43.37 8.33
C ALA A 40 26.74 -43.65 9.79
N ALA A 41 26.23 -42.59 10.43
CA ALA A 41 25.60 -42.56 11.74
C ALA A 41 24.53 -43.66 11.96
N PRO A 42 24.25 -44.07 13.21
CA PRO A 42 23.20 -45.02 13.50
C PRO A 42 21.81 -44.44 13.18
N ASN A 43 21.00 -45.22 12.47
CA ASN A 43 19.56 -44.98 12.35
C ASN A 43 18.92 -44.96 13.75
N ILE A 44 18.26 -43.83 14.08
CA ILE A 44 17.19 -43.62 15.07
C ILE A 44 17.48 -44.08 16.51
N GLY A 45 17.68 -43.11 17.41
CA GLY A 45 17.39 -43.19 18.86
C GLY A 45 18.29 -42.31 19.75
N PRO A 46 17.94 -41.98 21.02
CA PRO A 46 16.65 -42.08 21.72
C PRO A 46 16.09 -40.71 22.22
N VAL A 47 14.77 -40.53 22.24
CA VAL A 47 14.16 -39.60 23.21
C VAL A 47 14.38 -40.17 24.60
N VAL A 48 15.00 -39.41 25.50
CA VAL A 48 15.12 -39.80 26.92
C VAL A 48 14.11 -38.98 27.71
N LYS A 49 13.00 -39.63 28.10
CA LYS A 49 12.12 -39.15 29.18
C LYS A 49 12.60 -39.87 30.44
N SER A 50 13.15 -39.14 31.41
CA SER A 50 13.32 -39.66 32.76
C SER A 50 11.93 -39.71 33.41
N ASN A 51 11.67 -40.69 34.28
CA ASN A 51 10.52 -40.54 35.18
C ASN A 51 10.87 -39.41 36.14
N PRO A 52 9.93 -38.49 36.48
CA PRO A 52 10.20 -37.44 37.45
C PRO A 52 10.69 -38.08 38.74
N VAL A 53 11.94 -37.79 39.09
CA VAL A 53 12.54 -38.13 40.37
C VAL A 53 12.59 -36.80 41.13
N ASP A 54 12.17 -36.83 42.39
CA ASP A 54 11.81 -35.71 43.30
C ASP A 54 12.96 -34.71 43.64
N ASP A 55 13.93 -34.46 42.76
CA ASP A 55 15.07 -33.59 43.03
C ASP A 55 15.24 -32.53 41.91
N GLN A 56 15.17 -31.26 42.32
CA GLN A 56 15.48 -30.11 41.46
C GLN A 56 16.83 -30.29 40.74
N TRP A 57 16.88 -29.87 39.47
CA TRP A 57 18.00 -29.94 38.51
C TRP A 57 18.19 -31.26 37.76
N ASP A 58 17.28 -32.22 37.93
CA ASP A 58 17.32 -33.46 37.14
C ASP A 58 16.99 -33.20 35.67
N LEU A 59 17.65 -33.97 34.79
CA LEU A 59 17.37 -33.95 33.36
C LEU A 59 15.98 -34.52 33.12
N PHE A 60 15.05 -33.66 32.71
CA PHE A 60 13.66 -34.00 32.42
C PHE A 60 13.51 -34.62 31.03
N TYR A 61 14.10 -33.96 30.03
CA TYR A 61 13.94 -34.30 28.62
C TYR A 61 15.17 -33.88 27.81
N SER A 62 15.52 -34.64 26.77
CA SER A 62 16.51 -34.23 25.76
C SER A 62 16.31 -34.94 24.43
N PHE A 63 16.62 -34.26 23.32
CA PHE A 63 16.68 -34.85 21.98
C PHE A 63 17.74 -34.19 21.11
N ASN A 64 18.16 -34.89 20.06
CA ASN A 64 19.14 -34.42 19.08
C ASN A 64 18.43 -33.72 17.92
N ALA A 65 18.40 -32.38 17.97
CA ALA A 65 17.80 -31.52 16.96
C ALA A 65 18.64 -31.46 15.67
N GLY A 66 19.97 -31.60 15.79
CA GLY A 66 20.90 -31.59 14.65
C GLY A 66 20.71 -32.72 13.64
N LEU A 67 20.03 -33.82 14.01
CA LEU A 67 19.70 -34.89 13.05
C LEU A 67 18.68 -34.45 11.98
N ALA A 68 17.81 -33.50 12.31
CA ALA A 68 16.76 -33.04 11.41
C ALA A 68 17.08 -31.67 10.79
N ALA A 69 18.00 -30.90 11.39
CA ALA A 69 18.43 -29.59 10.91
C ALA A 69 19.69 -29.70 10.02
N PRO A 70 19.63 -29.33 8.72
CA PRO A 70 20.78 -29.36 7.82
C PRO A 70 21.82 -28.24 8.02
N ASP A 71 21.58 -27.25 8.89
CA ASP A 71 22.58 -26.24 9.25
C ASP A 71 23.80 -26.86 9.94
N ASN A 72 24.98 -26.28 9.71
CA ASN A 72 26.25 -26.78 10.28
C ASN A 72 26.26 -26.78 11.81
N GLN A 73 25.47 -25.91 12.44
CA GLN A 73 25.35 -25.80 13.88
C GLN A 73 23.99 -25.20 14.24
N LEU A 74 23.39 -25.64 15.34
CA LEU A 74 22.29 -24.92 15.98
C LEU A 74 22.84 -24.04 17.10
N LEU A 75 22.26 -22.85 17.28
CA LEU A 75 22.78 -21.83 18.18
C LEU A 75 21.79 -21.43 19.27
N GLY A 76 20.59 -20.99 18.90
CA GLY A 76 19.56 -20.53 19.81
C GLY A 76 18.45 -21.55 20.01
N ALA A 77 17.74 -21.47 21.13
CA ALA A 77 16.55 -22.29 21.38
C ALA A 77 15.53 -21.55 22.24
N GLU A 78 14.25 -21.80 21.99
CA GLU A 78 13.12 -21.27 22.78
C GLU A 78 11.97 -22.29 22.77
N PHE A 79 11.08 -22.21 23.76
CA PHE A 79 9.84 -22.96 23.80
C PHE A 79 8.63 -22.01 23.89
N ALA A 80 7.74 -22.10 22.92
CA ALA A 80 6.57 -21.23 22.85
C ALA A 80 5.36 -22.01 22.31
N GLN A 81 4.24 -21.95 23.04
CA GLN A 81 2.95 -22.54 22.68
C GLN A 81 3.05 -24.01 22.25
N ASP A 82 3.65 -24.85 23.11
CA ASP A 82 3.89 -26.28 22.87
C ASP A 82 4.91 -26.64 21.76
N TRP A 83 5.65 -25.67 21.21
CA TRP A 83 6.67 -25.92 20.18
C TRP A 83 8.07 -25.57 20.66
N PHE A 84 9.06 -26.39 20.28
CA PHE A 84 10.46 -26.01 20.37
C PHE A 84 10.88 -25.27 19.11
N PHE A 85 11.58 -24.16 19.28
CA PHE A 85 12.23 -23.42 18.21
C PHE A 85 13.74 -23.50 18.37
N ALA A 86 14.46 -23.59 17.27
CA ALA A 86 15.92 -23.53 17.25
C ALA A 86 16.46 -22.79 16.05
N THR A 87 17.51 -22.00 16.24
CA THR A 87 18.15 -21.25 15.15
C THR A 87 19.36 -21.99 14.64
N GLY A 88 19.45 -22.14 13.32
CA GLY A 88 20.61 -22.64 12.61
C GLY A 88 21.62 -21.53 12.34
N GLY A 89 22.88 -21.95 12.17
CA GLY A 89 24.00 -21.05 11.95
C GLY A 89 25.27 -21.75 11.46
N GLY A 90 26.27 -20.95 11.11
CA GLY A 90 27.61 -21.43 10.74
C GLY A 90 27.71 -22.02 9.33
N ASN A 91 26.71 -21.77 8.47
CA ASN A 91 26.74 -22.14 7.06
C ASN A 91 27.49 -21.08 6.23
N ALA A 92 28.41 -21.51 5.35
CA ALA A 92 29.09 -20.61 4.42
C ALA A 92 28.20 -20.15 3.24
N GLY A 93 26.99 -20.68 3.13
CA GLY A 93 25.99 -20.32 2.13
C GLY A 93 24.69 -19.96 2.83
N GLU A 94 24.25 -18.72 2.65
CA GLU A 94 22.93 -18.25 3.05
C GLU A 94 21.82 -18.95 2.23
N PRO A 95 20.61 -19.11 2.78
CA PRO A 95 20.18 -18.67 4.11
C PRO A 95 20.46 -19.71 5.22
N ASN A 96 20.65 -19.24 6.45
CA ASN A 96 20.48 -20.07 7.67
C ASN A 96 18.98 -20.27 7.96
N TYR A 97 18.60 -21.27 8.76
CA TYR A 97 17.18 -21.57 9.02
C TYR A 97 16.77 -21.48 10.49
N LEU A 98 15.51 -21.15 10.75
CA LEU A 98 14.78 -21.36 11.99
C LEU A 98 14.04 -22.70 11.89
N TYR A 99 14.15 -23.54 12.91
CA TYR A 99 13.55 -24.87 12.96
C TYR A 99 12.48 -24.93 14.03
N LYS A 100 11.30 -25.46 13.68
CA LYS A 100 10.19 -25.69 14.61
C LYS A 100 10.00 -27.20 14.80
N PHE A 101 10.06 -27.65 16.04
CA PHE A 101 9.90 -29.06 16.44
C PHE A 101 8.68 -29.22 17.34
N ASP A 102 8.02 -30.37 17.24
CA ASP A 102 7.00 -30.79 18.20
C ASP A 102 7.62 -31.21 19.54
N ARG A 103 6.77 -31.48 20.54
CA ARG A 103 7.18 -31.88 21.90
C ARG A 103 7.94 -33.20 21.97
N ASP A 104 7.86 -34.03 20.94
CA ASP A 104 8.60 -35.29 20.85
C ASP A 104 9.92 -35.14 20.08
N GLY A 105 10.27 -33.92 19.67
CA GLY A 105 11.52 -33.58 19.00
C GLY A 105 11.49 -33.86 17.50
N VAL A 106 10.30 -33.98 16.89
CA VAL A 106 10.13 -34.19 15.45
C VAL A 106 10.07 -32.83 14.77
N LEU A 107 10.92 -32.65 13.74
CA LEU A 107 10.91 -31.43 12.93
C LEU A 107 9.58 -31.29 12.18
N VAL A 108 8.92 -30.15 12.36
CA VAL A 108 7.65 -29.78 11.73
C VAL A 108 7.90 -28.93 10.50
N THR A 109 8.71 -27.87 10.64
CA THR A 109 9.05 -26.96 9.54
C THR A 109 10.42 -26.31 9.74
N ALA A 110 11.00 -25.83 8.63
CA ALA A 110 12.23 -25.07 8.58
C ALA A 110 12.01 -23.80 7.74
N ILE A 111 12.37 -22.65 8.29
CA ILE A 111 12.02 -21.32 7.78
C ILE A 111 13.31 -20.54 7.57
N ALA A 112 13.49 -19.89 6.42
CA ALA A 112 14.72 -19.14 6.16
C ALA A 112 14.81 -17.92 7.08
N GLN A 113 15.97 -17.69 7.69
CA GLN A 113 16.28 -16.43 8.36
C GLN A 113 16.50 -15.35 7.28
N TRP A 114 15.73 -14.27 7.33
CA TRP A 114 15.75 -13.19 6.31
C TRP A 114 16.83 -12.14 6.58
N SER A 115 17.30 -12.05 7.82
CA SER A 115 18.38 -11.19 8.29
C SER A 115 19.33 -12.01 9.13
N SER A 116 20.19 -12.80 8.49
CA SER A 116 21.25 -13.52 9.18
C SER A 116 22.63 -13.09 8.71
N ALA A 117 23.50 -12.69 9.65
CA ALA A 117 24.94 -12.79 9.45
C ALA A 117 25.33 -14.25 9.15
N GLY A 118 26.53 -14.51 8.63
CA GLY A 118 27.01 -15.88 8.29
C GLY A 118 27.05 -16.91 9.43
N TRP A 119 26.64 -16.51 10.64
CA TRP A 119 26.46 -17.39 11.78
C TRP A 119 24.98 -17.57 12.19
N GLY A 120 23.97 -16.98 11.51
CA GLY A 120 22.55 -17.09 11.90
C GLY A 120 22.14 -16.20 13.08
N TRP A 121 20.95 -16.39 13.63
CA TRP A 121 20.57 -15.86 14.94
C TRP A 121 21.18 -16.68 16.09
N ARG A 122 21.61 -16.01 17.17
CA ARG A 122 22.40 -16.60 18.27
C ARG A 122 21.56 -17.18 19.39
N ASP A 123 20.44 -16.54 19.69
CA ASP A 123 19.50 -16.96 20.72
C ASP A 123 18.08 -16.50 20.33
N LEU A 124 17.10 -16.99 21.08
CA LEU A 124 15.69 -16.67 20.90
C LEU A 124 15.10 -16.14 22.21
N ALA A 125 14.03 -15.35 22.10
CA ALA A 125 13.17 -15.01 23.22
C ALA A 125 11.70 -14.97 22.77
N TYR A 126 10.77 -15.29 23.67
CA TYR A 126 9.33 -15.23 23.43
C TYR A 126 8.65 -14.22 24.37
N ASP A 127 7.77 -13.38 23.84
CA ASP A 127 7.05 -12.36 24.64
C ASP A 127 5.60 -12.73 25.01
N GLY A 128 5.14 -13.92 24.64
CA GLY A 128 3.75 -14.35 24.78
C GLY A 128 2.90 -14.16 23.51
N ALA A 129 3.41 -13.43 22.51
CA ALA A 129 2.77 -13.26 21.20
C ALA A 129 3.73 -13.53 20.03
N TYR A 130 4.95 -13.00 20.11
CA TYR A 130 5.98 -13.03 19.07
C TYR A 130 7.30 -13.60 19.59
N LEU A 131 8.06 -14.18 18.67
CA LEU A 131 9.43 -14.62 18.87
C LEU A 131 10.41 -13.56 18.40
N TYR A 132 11.59 -13.55 19.02
CA TYR A 132 12.66 -12.61 18.76
C TYR A 132 13.96 -13.37 18.55
N GLY A 133 14.62 -13.17 17.41
CA GLY A 133 15.89 -13.78 17.07
C GLY A 133 17.03 -12.77 17.15
N SER A 134 18.04 -13.07 17.95
CA SER A 134 19.16 -12.14 18.15
C SER A 134 20.25 -12.31 17.08
N ASP A 135 20.47 -11.32 16.22
CA ASP A 135 21.57 -11.29 15.25
C ASP A 135 22.77 -10.47 15.78
N ASP A 136 23.53 -9.85 14.87
CA ASP A 136 24.68 -9.04 15.24
C ASP A 136 24.27 -7.78 16.01
N LEU A 137 23.65 -6.78 15.38
CA LEU A 137 23.18 -5.54 16.03
C LEU A 137 21.66 -5.40 16.03
N THR A 138 20.96 -6.46 15.68
CA THR A 138 19.49 -6.47 15.62
C THR A 138 18.95 -7.62 16.44
N VAL A 139 17.72 -7.43 16.91
CA VAL A 139 16.86 -8.48 17.44
C VAL A 139 15.62 -8.47 16.55
N ASP A 140 15.48 -9.48 15.72
CA ASP A 140 14.47 -9.55 14.67
C ASP A 140 13.21 -10.23 15.20
N ALA A 141 12.05 -9.60 15.02
CA ALA A 141 10.77 -10.09 15.53
C ALA A 141 10.00 -10.87 14.46
N PHE A 142 9.29 -11.91 14.89
CA PHE A 142 8.48 -12.76 14.01
C PHE A 142 7.37 -13.51 14.75
N ASP A 143 6.35 -13.93 14.02
CA ASP A 143 5.27 -14.76 14.57
C ASP A 143 5.68 -16.24 14.73
N LEU A 144 4.82 -17.06 15.32
CA LEU A 144 5.11 -18.48 15.58
C LEU A 144 5.17 -19.35 14.31
N ASP A 145 4.77 -18.82 13.16
CA ASP A 145 4.92 -19.44 11.84
C ASP A 145 6.17 -18.93 11.11
N GLY A 146 6.95 -18.06 11.77
CA GLY A 146 8.20 -17.46 11.32
C GLY A 146 8.03 -16.39 10.25
N ASN A 147 6.88 -15.73 10.18
CA ASN A 147 6.70 -14.56 9.33
C ASN A 147 7.32 -13.33 10.01
N PRO A 148 8.09 -12.50 9.29
CA PRO A 148 8.71 -11.30 9.86
C PRO A 148 7.68 -10.29 10.37
N VAL A 149 7.95 -9.69 11.53
CA VAL A 149 7.20 -8.56 12.08
C VAL A 149 8.16 -7.38 12.21
N SER A 150 8.64 -6.88 11.07
CA SER A 150 9.74 -5.91 10.98
C SER A 150 9.53 -4.61 11.78
N ALA A 151 8.28 -4.21 12.00
CA ALA A 151 7.93 -3.05 12.83
C ALA A 151 8.33 -3.22 14.31
N MET A 152 8.56 -4.46 14.76
CA MET A 152 8.98 -4.81 16.12
C MET A 152 10.47 -5.15 16.23
N ASN A 153 11.25 -5.01 15.15
CA ASN A 153 12.70 -5.23 15.20
C ASN A 153 13.36 -4.21 16.14
N ILE A 154 14.28 -4.70 16.97
CA ILE A 154 14.95 -3.89 17.99
C ILE A 154 16.42 -3.72 17.63
N SER A 155 16.94 -2.51 17.79
CA SER A 155 18.38 -2.26 17.71
C SER A 155 19.07 -2.81 18.97
N GLY A 156 19.88 -3.84 18.81
CA GLY A 156 20.58 -4.52 19.88
C GLY A 156 21.76 -3.71 20.43
N PRO A 157 22.05 -3.75 21.74
CA PRO A 157 23.09 -2.92 22.36
C PRO A 157 24.52 -3.47 22.24
N VAL A 158 24.70 -4.68 21.70
CA VAL A 158 26.00 -5.36 21.61
C VAL A 158 26.09 -6.21 20.34
N SER A 159 27.29 -6.34 19.75
CA SER A 159 27.51 -7.14 18.55
C SER A 159 28.47 -8.33 18.81
N PRO A 160 28.03 -9.59 18.61
CA PRO A 160 26.64 -9.99 18.41
C PRO A 160 25.82 -9.93 19.70
N CYS A 161 24.50 -9.75 19.59
CA CYS A 161 23.54 -10.05 20.65
C CYS A 161 23.48 -11.58 20.80
N ARG A 162 24.34 -12.15 21.65
CA ARG A 162 24.60 -13.59 21.65
C ARG A 162 23.60 -14.39 22.45
N ALA A 163 23.17 -13.83 23.57
CA ALA A 163 22.15 -14.39 24.44
C ALA A 163 20.96 -13.44 24.46
N LEU A 164 19.75 -13.97 24.62
CA LEU A 164 18.54 -13.15 24.65
C LEU A 164 17.55 -13.73 25.66
N ALA A 165 16.95 -12.86 26.46
CA ALA A 165 15.82 -13.22 27.32
C ALA A 165 14.87 -12.04 27.42
N TYR A 166 13.59 -12.31 27.65
CA TYR A 166 12.55 -11.28 27.75
C TYR A 166 11.93 -11.26 29.15
N ASP A 167 11.80 -10.07 29.74
CA ASP A 167 11.08 -9.83 30.98
C ASP A 167 9.68 -9.27 30.67
N PRO A 168 8.61 -10.08 30.83
CA PRO A 168 7.25 -9.65 30.55
C PRO A 168 6.71 -8.61 31.55
N VAL A 169 7.32 -8.43 32.72
CA VAL A 169 6.84 -7.49 33.74
C VAL A 169 7.24 -6.07 33.40
N THR A 170 8.48 -5.88 32.93
CA THR A 170 8.99 -4.56 32.54
C THR A 170 8.92 -4.30 31.05
N ASP A 171 8.58 -5.31 30.24
CA ASP A 171 8.62 -5.25 28.77
C ASP A 171 10.04 -4.92 28.26
N HIS A 172 11.05 -5.55 28.88
CA HIS A 172 12.47 -5.34 28.57
C HIS A 172 13.13 -6.64 28.09
N PHE A 173 14.25 -6.49 27.41
CA PHE A 173 15.11 -7.58 26.98
C PHE A 173 16.44 -7.56 27.71
N TRP A 174 16.99 -8.74 27.91
CA TRP A 174 18.31 -8.96 28.46
C TRP A 174 19.20 -9.60 27.41
N THR A 175 20.41 -9.06 27.22
CA THR A 175 21.39 -9.63 26.30
C THR A 175 22.80 -9.52 26.83
N ALA A 176 23.66 -10.41 26.34
CA ALA A 176 25.09 -10.36 26.52
C ALA A 176 25.78 -10.96 25.30
N SER A 177 27.08 -10.72 25.23
CA SER A 177 27.98 -11.32 24.26
C SER A 177 29.21 -11.89 24.96
N PHE A 178 30.28 -12.17 24.21
CA PHE A 178 31.56 -12.53 24.79
C PHE A 178 32.12 -11.40 25.64
N SER A 179 32.65 -11.69 26.83
CA SER A 179 33.36 -10.72 27.70
C SER A 179 32.71 -9.33 27.85
N SER A 180 31.44 -9.18 27.44
CA SER A 180 30.72 -7.92 27.41
C SER A 180 30.05 -7.73 28.76
N PRO A 181 29.59 -6.51 29.04
CA PRO A 181 28.53 -6.33 30.02
C PRO A 181 27.31 -7.19 29.65
N LEU A 182 26.54 -7.53 30.67
CA LEU A 182 25.12 -7.83 30.55
C LEU A 182 24.38 -6.51 30.35
N TYR A 183 23.42 -6.49 29.43
CA TYR A 183 22.59 -5.34 29.10
C TYR A 183 21.13 -5.66 29.35
N GLU A 184 20.42 -4.71 29.94
CA GLU A 184 18.96 -4.63 29.96
C GLU A 184 18.56 -3.49 29.01
N PHE A 185 17.61 -3.71 28.10
CA PHE A 185 17.19 -2.73 27.10
C PHE A 185 15.70 -2.83 26.77
N ASP A 186 15.09 -1.72 26.35
CA ASP A 186 13.68 -1.66 25.98
C ASP A 186 13.43 -2.00 24.49
N ARG A 187 12.15 -2.07 24.08
CA ARG A 187 11.74 -2.32 22.69
C ARG A 187 12.21 -1.28 21.67
N ALA A 188 12.58 -0.08 22.12
CA ALA A 188 13.16 0.95 21.27
C ALA A 188 14.69 0.80 21.14
N GLY A 189 15.30 -0.20 21.79
CA GLY A 189 16.74 -0.43 21.81
C GLY A 189 17.50 0.44 22.81
N ASN A 190 16.81 1.15 23.71
CA ASN A 190 17.49 1.97 24.72
C ASN A 190 18.01 1.08 25.84
N VAL A 191 19.30 1.21 26.15
CA VAL A 191 19.91 0.51 27.30
C VAL A 191 19.41 1.12 28.60
N ILE A 192 18.68 0.32 29.38
CA ILE A 192 18.17 0.66 30.71
C ILE A 192 19.25 0.45 31.76
N TRP A 193 20.00 -0.65 31.64
CA TRP A 193 21.11 -0.97 32.53
C TRP A 193 22.22 -1.73 31.82
N SER A 194 23.47 -1.55 32.27
CA SER A 194 24.57 -2.43 31.88
C SER A 194 25.58 -2.64 33.03
N GLY A 195 26.11 -3.86 33.13
CA GLY A 195 27.09 -4.21 34.15
C GLY A 195 27.78 -5.54 33.88
N SER A 196 28.80 -5.89 34.67
CA SER A 196 29.58 -7.10 34.40
C SER A 196 28.82 -8.38 34.72
N SER A 197 28.80 -9.34 33.79
CA SER A 197 28.35 -10.71 34.05
C SER A 197 29.38 -11.53 34.83
N THR A 198 30.63 -11.10 34.92
CA THR A 198 31.78 -11.86 35.48
C THR A 198 32.13 -13.18 34.76
N LEU A 199 31.35 -13.59 33.77
CA LEU A 199 31.53 -14.81 32.99
C LEU A 199 32.46 -14.57 31.80
N ALA A 200 33.11 -15.64 31.33
CA ALA A 200 34.02 -15.56 30.18
C ALA A 200 33.24 -15.32 28.87
N GLY A 201 32.04 -15.88 28.76
CA GLY A 201 31.09 -15.59 27.69
C GLY A 201 29.71 -16.12 28.04
N VAL A 202 28.68 -15.38 27.64
CA VAL A 202 27.29 -15.81 27.77
C VAL A 202 26.79 -16.23 26.40
N TYR A 203 26.25 -17.44 26.31
CA TYR A 203 25.85 -18.07 25.05
C TYR A 203 24.34 -18.25 24.93
N GLY A 204 23.63 -18.22 26.07
CA GLY A 204 22.18 -18.19 26.13
C GLY A 204 21.72 -17.50 27.41
N ALA A 205 20.50 -16.97 27.40
CA ALA A 205 19.88 -16.38 28.59
C ALA A 205 18.43 -16.83 28.73
N ALA A 206 17.92 -16.95 29.95
CA ALA A 206 16.52 -17.31 30.18
C ALA A 206 15.94 -16.53 31.35
N TRP A 207 14.73 -16.02 31.18
CA TRP A 207 14.01 -15.28 32.22
C TRP A 207 13.08 -16.21 33.01
N ASP A 208 13.36 -16.36 34.30
CA ASP A 208 12.55 -17.13 35.24
C ASP A 208 11.75 -16.14 36.11
N GLY A 209 10.56 -15.77 35.64
CA GLY A 209 9.65 -14.88 36.36
C GLY A 209 8.77 -15.58 37.39
N ALA A 210 8.73 -16.91 37.40
CA ALA A 210 7.81 -17.70 38.21
C ALA A 210 8.40 -18.15 39.55
N ALA A 211 9.70 -17.89 39.78
CA ALA A 211 10.40 -18.36 40.96
C ALA A 211 9.85 -17.73 42.24
N PRO A 212 9.54 -18.55 43.27
CA PRO A 212 8.88 -18.07 44.50
C PRO A 212 9.77 -17.15 45.35
N ASP A 213 11.08 -17.14 45.11
CA ASP A 213 12.07 -16.35 45.83
C ASP A 213 12.61 -15.14 45.04
N GLY A 214 12.05 -14.86 43.87
CA GLY A 214 12.33 -13.66 43.06
C GLY A 214 12.49 -14.01 41.58
N PRO A 215 12.29 -13.05 40.66
CA PRO A 215 12.62 -13.31 39.27
C PRO A 215 14.13 -13.51 39.13
N TRP A 216 14.53 -14.50 38.35
CA TRP A 216 15.93 -14.82 38.10
C TRP A 216 16.24 -14.73 36.61
N LEU A 217 17.43 -14.24 36.29
CA LEU A 217 17.99 -14.35 34.95
C LEU A 217 19.04 -15.47 34.96
N TRP A 218 18.81 -16.50 34.17
CA TRP A 218 19.73 -17.62 34.01
C TRP A 218 20.65 -17.38 32.82
N LEU A 219 21.96 -17.56 33.02
CA LEU A 219 23.00 -17.31 32.00
C LEU A 219 23.73 -18.61 31.69
N HIS A 220 23.75 -19.02 30.41
CA HIS A 220 24.37 -20.26 29.95
C HIS A 220 25.81 -20.03 29.46
N ASP A 221 26.77 -20.71 30.10
CA ASP A 221 28.22 -20.53 29.89
C ASP A 221 28.94 -21.82 29.43
N GLN A 222 30.00 -21.62 28.63
CA GLN A 222 30.81 -22.67 27.98
C GLN A 222 32.11 -23.05 28.72
N SER A 223 32.43 -22.44 29.87
CA SER A 223 33.78 -22.53 30.46
C SER A 223 34.10 -23.87 31.14
N GLY A 224 33.16 -24.82 31.19
CA GLY A 224 33.22 -26.06 31.98
C GLY A 224 33.55 -27.36 31.22
N THR A 225 34.14 -27.29 30.02
CA THR A 225 34.38 -28.46 29.13
C THR A 225 34.85 -29.72 29.88
N PRO A 226 34.17 -30.88 29.76
CA PRO A 226 33.23 -31.22 28.69
C PRO A 226 31.75 -30.87 28.95
N SER A 227 31.44 -30.10 29.99
CA SER A 227 30.07 -29.72 30.38
C SER A 227 29.84 -28.21 30.28
N THR A 228 28.58 -27.80 30.24
CA THR A 228 28.16 -26.39 30.28
C THR A 228 27.62 -26.04 31.65
N THR A 229 27.48 -24.75 31.96
CA THR A 229 27.02 -24.30 33.29
C THR A 229 26.00 -23.18 33.16
N PHE A 230 24.91 -23.29 33.94
CA PHE A 230 23.99 -22.19 34.19
C PHE A 230 24.42 -21.40 35.41
N HIS A 231 24.36 -20.08 35.31
CA HIS A 231 24.62 -19.15 36.41
C HIS A 231 23.38 -18.31 36.69
N GLN A 232 23.09 -18.07 37.97
CA GLN A 232 21.95 -17.25 38.37
C GLN A 232 22.38 -15.80 38.59
N PHE A 233 21.66 -14.88 37.96
CA PHE A 233 21.79 -13.44 38.13
C PHE A 233 20.51 -12.89 38.76
N ASP A 234 20.68 -11.95 39.71
CA ASP A 234 19.60 -11.19 40.35
C ASP A 234 19.36 -9.91 39.53
N PRO A 235 18.29 -9.85 38.72
CA PRO A 235 18.00 -8.71 37.87
C PRO A 235 17.53 -7.48 38.65
N ILE A 236 17.05 -7.64 39.88
CA ILE A 236 16.56 -6.54 40.72
C ILE A 236 17.73 -5.81 41.39
N ASN A 237 18.69 -6.57 41.91
CA ASN A 237 19.86 -6.02 42.60
C ASN A 237 21.09 -5.91 41.70
N TYR A 238 20.99 -6.35 40.45
CA TYR A 238 22.03 -6.27 39.43
C TYR A 238 23.34 -6.97 39.81
N VAL A 239 23.24 -8.17 40.38
CA VAL A 239 24.39 -8.93 40.88
C VAL A 239 24.28 -10.43 40.58
N MET A 240 25.42 -11.08 40.34
CA MET A 240 25.49 -12.55 40.34
C MET A 240 25.21 -13.08 41.75
N THR A 241 24.31 -14.06 41.88
CA THR A 241 23.96 -14.64 43.20
C THR A 241 25.07 -15.55 43.74
N GLY A 242 25.94 -16.03 42.84
CA GLY A 242 26.97 -17.04 43.11
C GLY A 242 26.46 -18.47 43.01
N PHE A 243 25.16 -18.67 42.74
CA PHE A 243 24.63 -19.98 42.39
C PHE A 243 25.01 -20.34 40.94
N SER A 244 25.41 -21.59 40.76
CA SER A 244 25.69 -22.16 39.44
C SER A 244 25.38 -23.65 39.41
N TYR A 245 24.85 -24.13 38.29
CA TYR A 245 24.58 -25.55 38.07
C TYR A 245 25.29 -26.03 36.81
N THR A 246 26.13 -27.06 36.95
CA THR A 246 26.81 -27.68 35.81
C THR A 246 25.90 -28.73 35.20
N VAL A 247 25.55 -28.55 33.93
CA VAL A 247 24.69 -29.46 33.18
C VAL A 247 25.45 -30.79 32.98
N PRO A 248 24.87 -31.94 33.40
CA PRO A 248 25.49 -33.23 33.15
C PRO A 248 25.63 -33.49 31.65
N LEU A 249 26.52 -34.41 31.27
CA LEU A 249 26.60 -34.86 29.88
C LEU A 249 25.27 -35.48 29.45
N LEU A 250 24.67 -34.91 28.42
CA LEU A 250 23.43 -35.40 27.82
C LEU A 250 23.65 -36.80 27.22
N PRO A 251 22.60 -37.62 27.15
CA PRO A 251 22.67 -38.95 26.58
C PRO A 251 23.26 -38.96 25.16
N GLY A 252 24.38 -39.67 24.99
CA GLY A 252 25.09 -39.76 23.71
C GLY A 252 26.20 -38.73 23.53
N SER A 253 26.24 -37.68 24.35
CA SER A 253 27.25 -36.63 24.30
C SER A 253 28.53 -37.03 25.03
N THR A 254 29.68 -36.71 24.43
CA THR A 254 31.01 -36.87 25.03
C THR A 254 31.68 -35.55 25.38
N ASP A 255 31.15 -34.46 24.83
CA ASP A 255 31.52 -33.06 25.04
C ASP A 255 30.25 -32.21 24.85
N GLN A 256 30.24 -30.97 25.32
CA GLN A 256 29.12 -30.04 25.20
C GLN A 256 29.61 -28.60 25.12
N MET A 257 29.02 -27.83 24.23
CA MET A 257 29.19 -26.38 24.17
C MET A 257 27.80 -25.74 24.32
N ALA A 258 27.66 -24.72 25.17
CA ALA A 258 26.39 -24.03 25.42
C ALA A 258 25.92 -23.25 24.19
N GLY A 259 24.67 -23.41 23.80
CA GLY A 259 23.95 -22.47 22.93
C GLY A 259 22.97 -21.63 23.76
N GLY A 260 21.86 -21.29 23.11
CA GLY A 260 20.72 -20.59 23.66
C GLY A 260 20.10 -21.28 24.87
N ALA A 261 19.29 -20.52 25.58
CA ALA A 261 18.60 -20.96 26.78
C ALA A 261 17.19 -20.40 26.82
N PHE A 262 16.32 -21.08 27.55
CA PHE A 262 14.96 -20.61 27.75
C PHE A 262 14.40 -21.13 29.07
N PHE A 263 13.29 -20.56 29.50
CA PHE A 263 12.55 -21.02 30.67
C PHE A 263 11.10 -21.24 30.24
N THR A 264 10.48 -22.30 30.73
CA THR A 264 9.08 -22.60 30.38
C THR A 264 8.33 -23.22 31.56
N ASP A 265 7.11 -22.75 31.75
CA ASP A 265 6.07 -23.36 32.57
C ASP A 265 4.93 -23.97 31.72
N GLU A 266 5.08 -23.90 30.39
CA GLU A 266 4.10 -24.37 29.41
C GLU A 266 4.28 -25.85 29.07
N TYR A 267 5.50 -26.40 29.17
CA TYR A 267 5.79 -27.77 28.72
C TYR A 267 4.92 -28.80 29.44
N ASP A 268 4.86 -28.81 30.77
CA ASP A 268 3.93 -29.64 31.52
C ASP A 268 3.32 -28.85 32.66
N ALA A 269 1.99 -28.74 32.66
CA ALA A 269 1.23 -28.00 33.65
C ALA A 269 1.58 -28.48 35.06
N GLY A 270 2.36 -27.66 35.77
CA GLY A 270 2.83 -27.91 37.12
C GLY A 270 4.33 -27.86 37.34
N TRP A 271 5.11 -27.89 36.27
CA TRP A 271 6.57 -27.84 36.32
C TRP A 271 7.09 -26.55 35.71
N HIS A 272 7.98 -25.90 36.43
CA HIS A 272 8.84 -24.86 35.87
C HIS A 272 10.13 -25.54 35.44
N LEU A 273 10.49 -25.40 34.17
CA LEU A 273 11.61 -26.06 33.54
C LEU A 273 12.61 -25.04 33.00
N LEU A 274 13.90 -25.34 33.18
CA LEU A 274 14.97 -24.59 32.52
C LEU A 274 15.44 -25.35 31.29
N GLY A 275 15.29 -24.73 30.13
CA GLY A 275 15.72 -25.25 28.85
C GLY A 275 17.07 -24.72 28.40
N GLY A 276 17.77 -25.55 27.63
CA GLY A 276 19.04 -25.14 27.01
C GLY A 276 19.37 -25.94 25.77
N MET A 277 20.31 -25.41 24.99
CA MET A 277 20.88 -26.07 23.84
C MET A 277 22.36 -26.41 24.07
N THR A 278 22.80 -27.56 23.57
CA THR A 278 24.22 -27.83 23.35
C THR A 278 24.54 -27.79 21.86
N GLN A 279 25.53 -26.99 21.46
CA GLN A 279 25.92 -26.78 20.07
C GLN A 279 27.17 -27.63 19.69
N GLY A 280 27.15 -28.27 18.52
CA GLY A 280 28.33 -28.62 17.74
C GLY A 280 29.37 -29.59 18.30
N THR A 281 29.07 -30.51 19.24
CA THR A 281 29.74 -31.84 19.32
C THR A 281 29.19 -32.70 20.47
N PRO A 282 28.97 -34.02 20.26
CA PRO A 282 28.91 -34.67 18.95
C PRO A 282 27.68 -34.22 18.16
N ASP A 283 26.68 -33.63 18.82
CA ASP A 283 25.35 -33.36 18.28
C ASP A 283 24.79 -32.03 18.80
N ASP A 284 23.92 -31.39 18.02
CA ASP A 284 23.12 -30.26 18.47
C ASP A 284 21.87 -30.78 19.21
N GLN A 285 21.83 -30.59 20.53
CA GLN A 285 20.76 -31.14 21.38
C GLN A 285 20.02 -30.05 22.12
N ILE A 286 18.70 -30.21 22.25
CA ILE A 286 17.85 -29.43 23.16
C ILE A 286 17.56 -30.29 24.39
N PHE A 287 17.58 -29.68 25.56
CA PHE A 287 17.31 -30.34 26.84
C PHE A 287 16.48 -29.47 27.79
N LEU A 288 15.84 -30.12 28.76
CA LEU A 288 15.05 -29.51 29.84
C LEU A 288 15.51 -30.05 31.20
N LEU A 289 15.64 -29.16 32.17
CA LEU A 289 15.95 -29.47 33.57
C LEU A 289 14.76 -29.12 34.47
N GLU A 290 14.48 -29.96 35.46
CA GLU A 290 13.44 -29.70 36.46
C GLU A 290 13.87 -28.55 37.40
N MET A 291 13.03 -27.52 37.61
CA MET A 291 13.31 -26.46 38.60
C MET A 291 12.44 -26.56 39.85
N TYR A 292 11.15 -26.28 39.77
CA TYR A 292 10.24 -26.33 40.93
C TYR A 292 8.78 -26.44 40.48
N VAL A 293 7.92 -26.90 41.38
CA VAL A 293 6.49 -27.13 41.09
C VAL A 293 5.61 -25.94 41.51
N ALA A 294 4.55 -25.67 40.76
CA ALA A 294 3.66 -24.50 40.91
C ALA A 294 2.72 -24.48 42.14
N GLY A 295 2.83 -25.46 43.06
CA GLY A 295 1.92 -25.62 44.20
C GLY A 295 2.31 -26.73 45.17
N ASP A 296 1.49 -26.99 46.19
CA ASP A 296 1.72 -28.13 47.09
C ASP A 296 1.69 -29.44 46.27
N PRO A 297 2.70 -30.32 46.38
CA PRO A 297 2.77 -31.56 45.60
C PRO A 297 1.50 -32.44 45.68
N LEU A 298 0.73 -32.34 46.77
CA LEU A 298 -0.50 -33.08 47.02
C LEU A 298 -1.78 -32.33 46.60
N ALA A 299 -1.68 -31.11 46.09
CA ALA A 299 -2.79 -30.42 45.44
C ALA A 299 -3.20 -31.13 44.14
N PRO A 300 -4.41 -30.92 43.60
CA PRO A 300 -4.82 -31.55 42.35
C PRO A 300 -3.93 -31.13 41.17
N ALA A 301 -3.62 -32.06 40.27
CA ALA A 301 -3.03 -31.70 38.97
C ALA A 301 -3.99 -30.85 38.13
N ALA A 302 -3.50 -30.31 37.01
CA ALA A 302 -4.35 -29.57 36.09
C ALA A 302 -5.50 -30.43 35.55
N PRO A 303 -6.72 -29.89 35.41
CA PRO A 303 -7.75 -30.51 34.59
C PRO A 303 -7.22 -30.77 33.18
N THR A 304 -7.54 -31.94 32.61
CA THR A 304 -7.09 -32.31 31.26
C THR A 304 -8.19 -32.11 30.24
N ASN A 305 -7.86 -32.09 28.94
CA ASN A 305 -8.83 -31.87 27.87
C ASN A 305 -9.68 -30.61 28.09
N PHE A 306 -9.06 -29.56 28.61
CA PHE A 306 -9.74 -28.28 28.80
C PHE A 306 -9.99 -27.65 27.44
N THR A 307 -11.25 -27.33 27.16
CA THR A 307 -11.68 -26.69 25.93
C THR A 307 -12.47 -25.44 26.25
N VAL A 308 -12.16 -24.35 25.57
CA VAL A 308 -12.95 -23.12 25.55
C VAL A 308 -13.61 -23.05 24.19
N THR A 309 -14.91 -23.30 24.13
CA THR A 309 -15.63 -23.43 22.86
C THR A 309 -16.62 -22.29 22.72
N PRO A 310 -16.37 -21.34 21.79
CA PRO A 310 -17.37 -20.35 21.41
C PRO A 310 -18.67 -21.01 20.93
N ASP A 311 -19.79 -20.33 21.13
CA ASP A 311 -21.05 -20.79 20.54
C ASP A 311 -20.97 -20.81 19.00
N ALA A 312 -21.23 -21.97 18.42
CA ALA A 312 -21.14 -22.19 16.97
C ALA A 312 -22.21 -21.43 16.16
N GLY A 313 -23.19 -20.79 16.81
CA GLY A 313 -24.19 -19.91 16.20
C GLY A 313 -23.92 -18.43 16.41
N GLY A 314 -22.79 -18.05 17.03
CA GLY A 314 -22.43 -16.67 17.31
C GLY A 314 -23.17 -16.04 18.49
N ALA A 315 -23.72 -16.85 19.42
CA ALA A 315 -24.27 -16.31 20.65
C ALA A 315 -23.16 -15.74 21.57
N LEU A 316 -23.54 -14.82 22.46
CA LEU A 316 -22.66 -14.31 23.52
C LEU A 316 -22.51 -15.34 24.66
N SER A 317 -21.95 -16.50 24.33
CA SER A 317 -21.78 -17.63 25.23
C SER A 317 -20.50 -18.40 24.90
N ILE A 318 -19.84 -18.90 25.94
CA ILE A 318 -18.67 -19.78 25.85
C ILE A 318 -18.92 -21.03 26.68
N ASP A 319 -18.76 -22.19 26.06
CA ASP A 319 -18.84 -23.48 26.73
C ASP A 319 -17.44 -23.95 27.12
N LEU A 320 -17.23 -24.12 28.43
CA LEU A 320 -16.04 -24.69 29.02
C LEU A 320 -16.29 -26.18 29.28
N ALA A 321 -15.33 -27.04 28.93
CA ALA A 321 -15.36 -28.45 29.30
C ALA A 321 -13.96 -28.93 29.70
N TRP A 322 -13.88 -29.87 30.62
CA TRP A 322 -12.63 -30.47 31.11
C TRP A 322 -12.87 -31.84 31.70
N ASP A 323 -11.81 -32.63 31.78
CA ASP A 323 -11.74 -33.83 32.59
C ASP A 323 -11.10 -33.52 33.94
N LEU A 324 -11.67 -34.07 35.02
CA LEU A 324 -11.11 -33.92 36.36
C LEU A 324 -9.74 -34.62 36.45
N PRO A 325 -8.77 -34.03 37.17
CA PRO A 325 -7.46 -34.64 37.34
C PRO A 325 -7.58 -35.98 38.06
N THR A 326 -6.83 -36.98 37.59
CA THR A 326 -6.79 -38.32 38.22
C THR A 326 -5.63 -38.47 39.21
N THR A 327 -4.72 -37.51 39.22
CA THR A 327 -3.55 -37.43 40.10
C THR A 327 -3.43 -36.07 40.77
N THR A 328 -2.61 -36.01 41.81
CA THR A 328 -2.05 -34.77 42.34
C THR A 328 -0.92 -34.25 41.44
N ILE A 329 -0.40 -33.06 41.74
CA ILE A 329 0.75 -32.46 41.05
C ILE A 329 1.94 -33.43 41.00
N SER A 330 2.23 -34.13 42.10
CA SER A 330 3.34 -35.10 42.18
C SER A 330 3.00 -36.50 41.66
N GLY A 331 1.87 -36.68 40.98
CA GLY A 331 1.48 -37.97 40.38
C GLY A 331 0.79 -38.96 41.34
N GLU A 332 0.58 -38.62 42.61
CA GLU A 332 -0.16 -39.51 43.54
C GLU A 332 -1.64 -39.61 43.16
N PRO A 333 -2.31 -40.78 43.32
CA PRO A 333 -3.71 -40.95 42.94
C PRO A 333 -4.65 -39.96 43.65
N ILE A 334 -5.46 -39.20 42.90
CA ILE A 334 -6.34 -38.15 43.46
C ILE A 334 -7.36 -38.69 44.47
N SER A 335 -7.67 -40.00 44.41
CA SER A 335 -8.54 -40.69 45.37
C SER A 335 -8.07 -40.62 46.83
N LEU A 336 -6.77 -40.38 47.06
CA LEU A 336 -6.19 -40.20 48.39
C LEU A 336 -6.30 -38.73 48.88
N TYR A 337 -6.49 -37.79 47.96
CA TYR A 337 -6.48 -36.34 48.18
C TYR A 337 -7.66 -35.69 47.45
N PRO A 338 -8.91 -36.03 47.84
CA PRO A 338 -10.09 -35.78 47.02
C PRO A 338 -10.34 -34.29 46.78
N ILE A 339 -10.75 -33.98 45.54
CA ILE A 339 -11.19 -32.65 45.12
C ILE A 339 -12.41 -32.23 45.96
N THR A 340 -12.43 -30.96 46.37
CA THR A 340 -13.45 -30.33 47.20
C THR A 340 -14.29 -29.31 46.43
N SER A 341 -13.70 -28.60 45.48
CA SER A 341 -14.39 -27.72 44.52
C SER A 341 -13.60 -27.61 43.21
N VAL A 342 -14.28 -27.09 42.18
CA VAL A 342 -13.65 -26.64 40.93
C VAL A 342 -13.91 -25.16 40.81
N GLU A 343 -12.86 -24.38 40.59
CA GLU A 343 -12.94 -22.92 40.48
C GLU A 343 -12.72 -22.51 39.02
N VAL A 344 -13.57 -21.61 38.53
CA VAL A 344 -13.49 -21.01 37.21
C VAL A 344 -13.13 -19.53 37.39
N MET A 345 -12.07 -19.13 36.71
CA MET A 345 -11.64 -17.74 36.58
C MET A 345 -12.04 -17.24 35.19
N ARG A 346 -12.36 -15.95 35.10
CA ARG A 346 -12.52 -15.24 33.83
C ARG A 346 -11.70 -13.96 33.90
N ASP A 347 -10.83 -13.74 32.92
CA ASP A 347 -9.92 -12.60 32.81
C ASP A 347 -9.08 -12.41 34.08
N GLY A 348 -8.58 -13.52 34.64
CA GLY A 348 -7.78 -13.55 35.87
C GLY A 348 -8.57 -13.29 37.17
N VAL A 349 -9.89 -13.13 37.11
CA VAL A 349 -10.74 -12.86 38.27
C VAL A 349 -11.63 -14.07 38.60
N PRO A 350 -11.85 -14.41 39.89
CA PRO A 350 -12.78 -15.48 40.27
C PRO A 350 -14.19 -15.22 39.73
N HIS A 351 -14.72 -16.19 38.98
CA HIS A 351 -16.02 -16.08 38.30
C HIS A 351 -17.05 -17.05 38.87
N ALA A 352 -16.71 -18.34 38.98
CA ALA A 352 -17.63 -19.36 39.51
C ALA A 352 -16.91 -20.42 40.37
N SER A 353 -17.57 -20.85 41.44
CA SER A 353 -17.15 -22.00 42.25
C SER A 353 -18.17 -23.13 42.08
N LEU A 354 -17.70 -24.28 41.62
CA LEU A 354 -18.50 -25.42 41.20
C LEU A 354 -18.29 -26.62 42.13
N ALA A 355 -19.23 -27.57 42.09
CA ALA A 355 -19.10 -28.82 42.83
C ALA A 355 -17.86 -29.62 42.37
N ALA A 356 -17.25 -30.38 43.28
CA ALA A 356 -16.06 -31.22 43.01
C ALA A 356 -16.20 -32.23 41.85
N THR A 357 -17.42 -32.47 41.36
CA THR A 357 -17.71 -33.38 40.24
C THR A 357 -18.01 -32.65 38.92
N ALA A 358 -17.87 -31.32 38.87
CA ALA A 358 -18.14 -30.54 37.67
C ALA A 358 -17.07 -30.79 36.61
N THR A 359 -17.49 -30.97 35.36
CA THR A 359 -16.65 -31.22 34.18
C THR A 359 -16.97 -30.24 33.04
N SER A 360 -17.89 -29.31 33.26
CA SER A 360 -18.24 -28.28 32.29
C SER A 360 -18.90 -27.09 32.95
N TYR A 361 -18.86 -25.95 32.25
CA TYR A 361 -19.52 -24.72 32.63
C TYR A 361 -19.85 -23.90 31.39
N ALA A 362 -21.11 -23.49 31.25
CA ALA A 362 -21.53 -22.59 30.20
C ALA A 362 -21.56 -21.17 30.76
N ASP A 363 -20.70 -20.28 30.24
CA ASP A 363 -20.67 -18.88 30.63
C ASP A 363 -21.43 -18.00 29.62
N ALA A 364 -22.35 -17.19 30.12
CA ALA A 364 -23.01 -16.16 29.33
C ALA A 364 -22.23 -14.85 29.49
N VAL A 365 -21.62 -14.37 28.40
CA VAL A 365 -20.73 -13.21 28.44
C VAL A 365 -21.47 -11.91 28.08
N PRO A 366 -21.00 -10.74 28.57
CA PRO A 366 -21.74 -9.49 28.44
C PRO A 366 -21.69 -8.86 27.04
N ALA A 367 -20.65 -9.14 26.24
CA ALA A 367 -20.43 -8.56 24.92
C ALA A 367 -19.62 -9.51 24.03
N ALA A 368 -19.64 -9.28 22.72
CA ALA A 368 -18.74 -9.99 21.81
C ALA A 368 -17.28 -9.57 22.10
N GLY A 369 -16.34 -10.49 21.96
CA GLY A 369 -14.94 -10.26 22.30
C GLY A 369 -14.21 -11.50 22.81
N SER A 370 -12.89 -11.36 23.01
CA SER A 370 -12.05 -12.39 23.62
C SER A 370 -12.24 -12.42 25.14
N TYR A 371 -12.26 -13.62 25.71
CA TYR A 371 -12.28 -13.86 27.15
C TYR A 371 -11.31 -14.97 27.50
N ASP A 372 -10.52 -14.74 28.56
CA ASP A 372 -9.56 -15.71 29.07
C ASP A 372 -10.16 -16.48 30.23
N TYR A 373 -10.03 -17.81 30.20
CA TYR A 373 -10.53 -18.69 31.25
C TYR A 373 -9.42 -19.53 31.86
N SER A 374 -9.51 -19.70 33.17
CA SER A 374 -8.72 -20.68 33.91
C SER A 374 -9.64 -21.57 34.73
N VAL A 375 -9.43 -22.88 34.71
CA VAL A 375 -10.16 -23.83 35.55
C VAL A 375 -9.17 -24.63 36.38
N TYR A 376 -9.33 -24.63 37.71
CA TYR A 376 -8.51 -25.44 38.61
C TYR A 376 -9.35 -26.19 39.65
N CYS A 377 -8.84 -27.32 40.09
CA CYS A 377 -9.46 -28.11 41.15
C CYS A 377 -8.81 -27.77 42.51
N VAL A 378 -9.60 -27.77 43.59
CA VAL A 378 -9.12 -27.46 44.94
C VAL A 378 -9.28 -28.66 45.86
N ASN A 379 -8.29 -28.96 46.69
CA ASN A 379 -8.43 -29.95 47.78
C ASN A 379 -7.93 -29.37 49.12
N SER A 380 -7.76 -30.23 50.14
CA SER A 380 -7.32 -29.80 51.48
C SER A 380 -5.89 -29.24 51.56
N TYR A 381 -5.07 -29.46 50.53
CA TYR A 381 -3.69 -28.99 50.43
C TYR A 381 -3.59 -27.68 49.65
N GLY A 382 -4.68 -27.25 49.01
CA GLY A 382 -4.79 -25.94 48.39
C GLY A 382 -5.36 -26.00 46.97
N ASN A 383 -5.06 -24.95 46.22
CA ASN A 383 -5.41 -24.83 44.82
C ASN A 383 -4.50 -25.74 44.01
N GLY A 384 -5.09 -26.54 43.14
CA GLY A 384 -4.37 -27.26 42.10
C GLY A 384 -3.94 -26.34 40.97
N ILE A 385 -3.30 -26.94 39.97
CA ILE A 385 -2.81 -26.21 38.81
C ILE A 385 -4.00 -25.85 37.90
N PRO A 386 -4.07 -24.61 37.37
CA PRO A 386 -5.09 -24.24 36.40
C PRO A 386 -4.82 -24.82 35.02
N ALA A 387 -5.89 -25.23 34.35
CA ALA A 387 -5.93 -25.35 32.90
C ALA A 387 -6.43 -24.02 32.33
N ASN A 388 -5.71 -23.46 31.37
CA ASN A 388 -5.99 -22.15 30.78
C ASN A 388 -6.45 -22.29 29.33
N GLY A 389 -7.20 -21.31 28.85
CA GLY A 389 -7.64 -21.23 27.46
C GLY A 389 -8.45 -19.97 27.23
N SER A 390 -8.53 -19.53 25.99
CA SER A 390 -9.25 -18.33 25.59
C SER A 390 -10.24 -18.64 24.47
N GLY A 391 -11.22 -17.77 24.29
CA GLY A 391 -12.19 -17.92 23.21
C GLY A 391 -12.91 -16.61 22.89
N TRP A 392 -13.20 -16.41 21.60
CA TRP A 392 -13.96 -15.27 21.13
C TRP A 392 -15.47 -15.55 21.16
N ALA A 393 -16.23 -14.78 21.95
CA ALA A 393 -17.68 -14.88 21.98
C ALA A 393 -18.33 -13.96 20.95
N GLY A 394 -19.45 -14.39 20.36
CA GLY A 394 -20.15 -13.62 19.33
C GLY A 394 -19.56 -13.77 17.92
N LEU A 395 -19.95 -12.87 17.01
CA LEU A 395 -19.38 -12.77 15.66
C LEU A 395 -17.91 -12.34 15.77
N ASP A 396 -17.01 -13.05 15.10
CA ASP A 396 -15.58 -12.72 15.06
C ASP A 396 -15.30 -11.59 14.05
N VAL A 397 -14.21 -10.85 14.28
CA VAL A 397 -13.69 -9.88 13.31
C VAL A 397 -13.01 -10.62 12.16
N PRO A 398 -13.00 -10.08 10.93
CA PRO A 398 -12.34 -10.75 9.81
C PRO A 398 -10.85 -10.97 10.08
N ALA A 399 -10.29 -12.10 9.64
CA ALA A 399 -8.84 -12.23 9.52
C ALA A 399 -8.30 -11.26 8.45
N GLY A 400 -6.97 -11.10 8.37
CA GLY A 400 -6.34 -10.30 7.33
C GLY A 400 -6.65 -10.82 5.93
N VAL A 401 -6.63 -9.94 4.94
CA VAL A 401 -6.67 -10.37 3.54
C VAL A 401 -5.40 -11.14 3.18
N GLU A 402 -5.51 -12.11 2.27
CA GLU A 402 -4.36 -12.90 1.83
C GLU A 402 -3.92 -12.46 0.43
N ASN A 403 -2.68 -12.79 0.04
CA ASN A 403 -2.14 -12.53 -1.30
C ASN A 403 -2.30 -11.06 -1.78
N LEU A 404 -2.17 -10.11 -0.84
CA LEU A 404 -2.26 -8.68 -1.15
C LEU A 404 -1.07 -8.25 -2.01
N THR A 405 -1.35 -7.62 -3.14
CA THR A 405 -0.34 -7.07 -4.06
C THR A 405 -0.77 -5.69 -4.55
N GLY A 406 0.22 -4.85 -4.88
CA GLY A 406 0.01 -3.50 -5.43
C GLY A 406 1.02 -3.17 -6.53
N GLN A 407 0.61 -2.37 -7.51
CA GLN A 407 1.48 -1.89 -8.59
C GLN A 407 1.01 -0.55 -9.15
N GLY A 408 1.96 0.26 -9.64
CA GLY A 408 1.68 1.41 -10.50
C GLY A 408 1.43 0.95 -11.94
N VAL A 409 0.48 1.58 -12.63
CA VAL A 409 0.09 1.19 -13.99
C VAL A 409 0.55 2.24 -15.01
N GLY A 410 1.53 1.86 -15.84
CA GLY A 410 1.98 2.69 -16.96
C GLY A 410 2.70 3.98 -16.54
N THR A 411 2.45 5.07 -17.25
CA THR A 411 2.94 6.42 -16.94
C THR A 411 1.94 7.23 -16.11
N ASP A 412 0.78 6.65 -15.79
CA ASP A 412 -0.34 7.35 -15.17
C ASP A 412 -0.24 7.29 -13.63
N LEU A 413 -0.89 8.23 -12.95
CA LEU A 413 -0.99 8.25 -11.49
C LEU A 413 -2.08 7.28 -11.00
N VAL A 414 -1.94 6.01 -11.33
CA VAL A 414 -2.90 4.96 -10.98
C VAL A 414 -2.19 3.80 -10.29
N ALA A 415 -2.73 3.38 -9.15
CA ALA A 415 -2.35 2.13 -8.50
C ALA A 415 -3.47 1.09 -8.59
N GLU A 416 -3.09 -0.17 -8.77
CA GLU A 416 -4.01 -1.31 -8.72
C GLU A 416 -3.62 -2.24 -7.57
N LEU A 417 -4.61 -2.60 -6.76
CA LEU A 417 -4.49 -3.54 -5.64
C LEU A 417 -5.33 -4.80 -5.89
N THR A 418 -4.83 -5.97 -5.49
CA THR A 418 -5.60 -7.22 -5.50
C THR A 418 -5.32 -8.06 -4.25
N TRP A 419 -6.31 -8.81 -3.78
CA TRP A 419 -6.20 -9.68 -2.59
C TRP A 419 -7.26 -10.80 -2.59
N ASP A 420 -7.06 -11.80 -1.73
CA ASP A 420 -8.00 -12.87 -1.41
C ASP A 420 -8.75 -12.59 -0.10
N ASN A 421 -10.03 -12.94 -0.06
CA ASN A 421 -10.91 -12.64 1.08
C ASN A 421 -10.71 -13.60 2.25
N PRO A 422 -10.72 -13.09 3.50
CA PRO A 422 -10.60 -13.94 4.67
C PRO A 422 -11.76 -14.93 4.73
N THR A 423 -11.42 -16.19 4.99
CA THR A 423 -12.41 -17.28 5.10
C THR A 423 -12.72 -17.66 6.55
N MET A 424 -12.02 -17.05 7.49
CA MET A 424 -12.15 -17.23 8.94
C MET A 424 -12.01 -15.90 9.66
N GLY A 425 -12.45 -15.88 10.91
CA GLY A 425 -12.23 -14.76 11.81
C GLY A 425 -10.83 -14.80 12.40
N MET A 426 -10.31 -13.65 12.80
CA MET A 426 -8.95 -13.47 13.33
C MET A 426 -8.68 -14.34 14.57
N HIS A 427 -9.70 -14.64 15.38
CA HIS A 427 -9.56 -15.34 16.65
C HIS A 427 -10.08 -16.78 16.59
N GLY A 428 -10.38 -17.30 15.39
CA GLY A 428 -10.96 -18.63 15.20
C GLY A 428 -12.39 -18.77 15.75
N GLY A 429 -13.07 -17.66 16.01
CA GLY A 429 -14.44 -17.61 16.50
C GLY A 429 -15.49 -17.86 15.41
N TYR A 430 -16.76 -17.57 15.73
CA TYR A 430 -17.85 -17.73 14.76
C TYR A 430 -17.73 -16.70 13.63
N PHE A 431 -17.39 -17.16 12.43
CA PHE A 431 -17.24 -16.34 11.23
C PHE A 431 -17.93 -16.99 10.01
N PRO A 432 -19.20 -16.67 9.72
CA PRO A 432 -19.92 -17.23 8.59
C PRO A 432 -19.57 -16.52 7.27
N ALA A 433 -19.72 -17.21 6.14
CA ALA A 433 -19.53 -16.61 4.81
C ALA A 433 -20.46 -15.40 4.60
N GLY A 434 -19.90 -14.30 4.06
CA GLY A 434 -20.63 -13.04 3.86
C GLY A 434 -20.74 -12.17 5.12
N SER A 435 -19.93 -12.43 6.13
CA SER A 435 -19.82 -11.61 7.34
C SER A 435 -18.81 -10.47 7.21
N ILE A 436 -18.27 -10.21 6.01
CA ILE A 436 -17.41 -9.04 5.73
C ILE A 436 -18.33 -7.95 5.21
N ASP A 437 -18.34 -6.80 5.89
CA ASP A 437 -19.16 -5.65 5.51
C ASP A 437 -18.41 -4.72 4.55
N GLY A 438 -17.07 -4.69 4.57
CA GLY A 438 -16.24 -3.91 3.66
C GLY A 438 -14.74 -3.98 3.97
N TYR A 439 -13.98 -3.06 3.38
CA TYR A 439 -12.53 -2.89 3.57
C TYR A 439 -12.20 -1.42 3.74
N THR A 440 -11.34 -1.10 4.72
CA THR A 440 -10.65 0.18 4.76
C THR A 440 -9.34 0.04 4.00
N ILE A 441 -9.15 0.85 2.95
CA ILE A 441 -7.91 0.93 2.18
C ILE A 441 -7.17 2.19 2.63
N ASN A 442 -5.95 2.06 3.12
CA ASN A 442 -5.09 3.19 3.48
C ASN A 442 -3.95 3.32 2.45
N ARG A 443 -3.85 4.46 1.79
CA ARG A 443 -2.69 4.85 0.99
C ARG A 443 -1.67 5.53 1.88
N TYR A 444 -0.40 5.14 1.73
CA TYR A 444 0.74 5.75 2.38
C TYR A 444 1.84 6.10 1.36
N GLY A 445 2.82 6.89 1.77
CA GLY A 445 3.94 7.31 0.93
C GLY A 445 3.84 8.79 0.55
N ALA A 446 4.02 9.09 -0.73
CA ALA A 446 4.08 10.47 -1.23
C ALA A 446 2.78 11.29 -1.01
N SER A 447 1.65 10.62 -0.82
CA SER A 447 0.43 11.19 -0.25
C SER A 447 -0.31 10.13 0.57
N THR A 448 -1.16 10.57 1.49
CA THR A 448 -1.95 9.67 2.34
C THR A 448 -3.44 9.85 2.08
N ALA A 449 -4.18 8.74 1.99
CA ALA A 449 -5.63 8.77 1.88
C ALA A 449 -6.22 7.50 2.51
N THR A 450 -7.49 7.58 2.92
CA THR A 450 -8.22 6.43 3.43
C THR A 450 -9.52 6.30 2.65
N PHE A 451 -9.78 5.11 2.14
CA PHE A 451 -10.96 4.79 1.35
C PHE A 451 -11.75 3.69 2.05
N ASP A 452 -13.08 3.82 2.01
CA ASP A 452 -13.99 2.79 2.49
C ASP A 452 -14.61 2.06 1.30
N LEU A 453 -14.29 0.78 1.17
CA LEU A 453 -14.75 -0.08 0.10
C LEU A 453 -15.81 -1.04 0.65
N ALA A 454 -17.07 -0.63 0.54
CA ALA A 454 -18.21 -1.41 1.05
C ALA A 454 -18.44 -2.71 0.27
N GLY A 455 -18.84 -3.75 0.99
CA GLY A 455 -19.16 -5.07 0.47
C GLY A 455 -17.93 -5.94 0.20
N LEU A 456 -18.19 -7.16 -0.24
CA LEU A 456 -17.16 -8.15 -0.53
C LEU A 456 -16.45 -7.84 -1.86
N ASN A 457 -15.15 -7.54 -1.80
CA ASN A 457 -14.31 -7.14 -2.92
C ASN A 457 -12.98 -7.94 -2.90
N THR A 458 -12.28 -8.02 -4.03
CA THR A 458 -10.97 -8.70 -4.15
C THR A 458 -9.92 -7.83 -4.86
N SER A 459 -10.27 -6.58 -5.14
CA SER A 459 -9.44 -5.63 -5.86
C SER A 459 -9.90 -4.21 -5.62
N TYR A 460 -8.97 -3.27 -5.74
CA TYR A 460 -9.23 -1.84 -5.68
C TYR A 460 -8.32 -1.11 -6.66
N THR A 461 -8.85 -0.12 -7.36
CA THR A 461 -8.07 0.78 -8.21
C THR A 461 -8.08 2.14 -7.53
N ASP A 462 -6.89 2.66 -7.25
CA ASP A 462 -6.71 4.02 -6.78
C ASP A 462 -6.27 4.91 -7.95
N ASP A 463 -7.23 5.63 -8.51
CA ASP A 463 -7.06 6.66 -9.53
C ASP A 463 -7.08 8.08 -8.94
N THR A 464 -6.96 8.18 -7.61
CA THR A 464 -6.98 9.45 -6.86
C THR A 464 -5.59 9.90 -6.42
N ILE A 465 -4.55 9.33 -7.03
CA ILE A 465 -3.15 9.59 -6.63
C ILE A 465 -2.76 10.99 -7.12
N PRO A 466 -2.46 11.94 -6.22
CA PRO A 466 -2.31 13.35 -6.57
C PRO A 466 -0.92 13.70 -7.13
N LEU A 467 0.08 12.85 -6.89
CA LEU A 467 1.44 13.05 -7.42
C LEU A 467 2.18 11.74 -7.61
N GLN A 468 3.13 11.73 -8.54
CA GLN A 468 4.05 10.60 -8.71
C GLN A 468 4.92 10.40 -7.46
N GLY A 469 5.27 9.16 -7.16
CA GLY A 469 6.10 8.85 -6.01
C GLY A 469 6.06 7.39 -5.61
N TRP A 470 6.72 7.08 -4.50
CA TRP A 470 6.65 5.77 -3.89
C TRP A 470 5.43 5.68 -2.97
N TYR A 471 4.67 4.61 -3.13
CA TYR A 471 3.43 4.33 -2.43
C TYR A 471 3.43 2.90 -1.90
N TYR A 472 2.68 2.70 -0.83
CA TYR A 472 2.32 1.39 -0.33
C TYR A 472 0.93 1.49 0.31
N TYR A 473 0.20 0.39 0.34
CA TYR A 473 -1.20 0.38 0.75
C TYR A 473 -1.45 -0.63 1.87
N GLY A 474 -2.26 -0.21 2.85
CA GLY A 474 -2.86 -1.08 3.85
C GLY A 474 -4.29 -1.44 3.48
N VAL A 475 -4.68 -2.70 3.64
CA VAL A 475 -6.05 -3.19 3.43
C VAL A 475 -6.54 -3.85 4.71
N ILE A 476 -7.63 -3.32 5.26
CA ILE A 476 -8.24 -3.74 6.53
C ILE A 476 -9.66 -4.24 6.24
N PRO A 477 -9.93 -5.56 6.22
CA PRO A 477 -11.30 -6.06 6.14
C PRO A 477 -12.03 -5.78 7.45
N TYR A 478 -13.30 -5.36 7.39
CA TYR A 478 -14.09 -5.08 8.59
C TYR A 478 -15.50 -5.67 8.54
N ASN A 479 -16.11 -5.81 9.72
CA ASN A 479 -17.51 -6.13 9.88
C ASN A 479 -18.13 -5.47 11.13
N ALA A 480 -19.39 -5.78 11.41
CA ALA A 480 -20.12 -5.26 12.57
C ALA A 480 -19.47 -5.52 13.94
N SER A 481 -18.56 -6.50 14.06
CA SER A 481 -17.80 -6.76 15.29
C SER A 481 -16.52 -5.92 15.40
N GLY A 482 -16.02 -5.38 14.29
CA GLY A 482 -14.83 -4.54 14.25
C GLY A 482 -13.94 -4.80 13.04
N ASP A 483 -12.74 -4.25 13.13
CA ASP A 483 -11.73 -4.26 12.07
C ASP A 483 -10.80 -5.46 12.25
N GLY A 484 -10.47 -6.12 11.14
CA GLY A 484 -9.39 -7.11 11.08
C GLY A 484 -8.01 -6.44 11.11
N PRO A 485 -6.93 -7.22 10.97
CA PRO A 485 -5.59 -6.65 10.88
C PRO A 485 -5.38 -5.95 9.53
N GLU A 486 -4.57 -4.88 9.54
CA GLU A 486 -4.11 -4.21 8.33
C GLU A 486 -3.03 -5.05 7.65
N MET A 487 -3.28 -5.41 6.39
CA MET A 487 -2.32 -6.10 5.55
C MET A 487 -1.70 -5.09 4.59
N MET A 488 -0.38 -5.13 4.46
CA MET A 488 0.37 -4.15 3.67
C MET A 488 0.83 -4.73 2.33
N THR A 489 0.82 -3.91 1.28
CA THR A 489 1.62 -4.17 0.07
C THR A 489 3.10 -3.88 0.34
N ASP A 490 3.98 -4.38 -0.53
CA ASP A 490 5.31 -3.81 -0.68
C ASP A 490 5.23 -2.35 -1.18
N GLU A 491 6.33 -1.60 -1.05
CA GLU A 491 6.46 -0.26 -1.62
C GLU A 491 6.70 -0.33 -3.14
N PHE A 492 5.94 0.45 -3.91
CA PHE A 492 6.05 0.52 -5.37
C PHE A 492 5.92 1.96 -5.87
N TYR A 493 6.53 2.24 -7.01
CA TYR A 493 6.50 3.56 -7.62
C TYR A 493 5.25 3.72 -8.49
N VAL A 494 4.65 4.90 -8.44
CA VAL A 494 3.52 5.32 -9.27
C VAL A 494 3.89 6.62 -9.99
N GLY A 495 3.76 6.65 -11.32
CA GLY A 495 4.11 7.78 -12.20
C GLY A 495 5.44 7.61 -12.98
N PRO A 496 5.90 8.63 -13.73
CA PRO A 496 7.18 8.62 -14.47
C PRO A 496 8.42 8.89 -13.58
N PRO A 497 9.66 8.48 -13.97
CA PRO A 497 10.88 8.65 -13.15
C PRO A 497 11.24 10.13 -12.90
N ALA A 498 11.92 10.45 -11.78
CA ALA A 498 12.21 11.84 -11.37
C ALA A 498 13.28 12.56 -12.23
N PHE A 499 14.23 11.81 -12.81
CA PHE A 499 15.21 12.29 -13.80
C PHE A 499 15.80 11.10 -14.56
N GLU A 500 16.41 11.35 -15.72
CA GLU A 500 17.12 10.33 -16.52
C GLU A 500 18.24 10.94 -17.38
N GLU A 501 19.23 10.12 -17.75
CA GLU A 501 20.23 10.48 -18.76
C GLU A 501 19.58 10.43 -20.15
N ILE A 502 19.77 11.49 -20.94
CA ILE A 502 19.24 11.60 -22.31
C ILE A 502 20.39 11.81 -23.32
N PRO A 503 20.16 11.52 -24.61
CA PRO A 503 21.14 11.85 -25.63
C PRO A 503 21.47 13.34 -25.64
N TYR A 504 22.76 13.66 -25.74
CA TYR A 504 23.24 15.03 -25.91
C TYR A 504 22.71 15.66 -27.21
N ASP A 505 22.03 16.80 -27.07
CA ASP A 505 21.43 17.58 -28.16
C ASP A 505 21.57 19.08 -27.86
N TRP A 506 22.67 19.69 -28.33
CA TRP A 506 23.06 21.06 -28.02
C TRP A 506 22.30 22.09 -28.87
N ILE A 507 21.81 23.16 -28.24
CA ILE A 507 21.21 24.32 -28.94
C ILE A 507 22.17 25.51 -28.87
N GLU A 508 22.92 25.76 -29.96
CA GLU A 508 23.87 26.88 -29.96
C GLU A 508 23.15 28.23 -30.10
N ILE A 509 23.20 29.07 -29.06
CA ILE A 509 22.51 30.37 -29.06
C ILE A 509 23.43 31.59 -29.06
N ASN A 510 24.74 31.42 -28.84
CA ASN A 510 25.67 32.55 -28.84
C ASN A 510 26.06 32.95 -30.29
N PRO A 511 25.65 34.15 -30.77
CA PRO A 511 25.90 34.56 -32.17
C PRO A 511 27.38 34.80 -32.53
N SER A 512 28.30 34.70 -31.56
CA SER A 512 29.74 34.76 -31.82
C SER A 512 30.31 33.44 -32.34
N HIS A 513 29.62 32.32 -32.09
CA HIS A 513 29.95 31.03 -32.69
C HIS A 513 29.42 30.94 -34.13
N PRO A 514 30.19 30.38 -35.07
CA PRO A 514 29.81 30.34 -36.48
C PRO A 514 28.66 29.37 -36.81
N ASP A 515 28.32 28.48 -35.88
CA ASP A 515 27.37 27.38 -35.98
C ASP A 515 26.09 27.61 -35.15
N PHE A 516 25.76 28.85 -34.77
CA PHE A 516 24.56 29.14 -34.01
C PHE A 516 23.26 28.75 -34.74
N ASP A 517 22.35 28.12 -33.98
CA ASP A 517 21.03 27.69 -34.43
C ASP A 517 20.02 28.83 -34.30
N TYR A 518 20.01 29.48 -33.12
CA TYR A 518 19.10 30.57 -32.79
C TYR A 518 19.88 31.79 -32.30
N PRO A 519 19.55 33.02 -32.73
CA PRO A 519 20.32 34.21 -32.35
C PRO A 519 19.92 34.66 -30.93
N GLY A 520 20.61 34.14 -29.92
CA GLY A 520 20.42 34.48 -28.51
C GLY A 520 20.77 35.92 -28.16
N THR A 521 20.26 36.36 -27.01
CA THR A 521 20.52 37.68 -26.42
C THR A 521 21.51 37.56 -25.28
N ASN A 522 22.51 38.44 -25.26
CA ASN A 522 23.47 38.48 -24.15
C ASN A 522 22.76 38.97 -22.88
N SER A 523 22.90 38.23 -21.78
CA SER A 523 22.26 38.56 -20.49
C SER A 523 22.77 39.87 -19.87
N GLY A 524 23.97 40.33 -20.24
CA GLY A 524 24.64 41.49 -19.63
C GLY A 524 25.45 41.16 -18.37
N ILE A 525 25.59 39.88 -18.01
CA ILE A 525 26.50 39.42 -16.96
C ILE A 525 27.96 39.59 -17.46
N VAL A 526 28.74 40.39 -16.75
CA VAL A 526 30.10 40.82 -17.14
C VAL A 526 31.13 40.75 -16.00
N SER A 527 30.70 40.43 -14.78
CA SER A 527 31.59 40.23 -13.65
C SER A 527 31.16 39.07 -12.79
N ASP A 528 32.07 38.70 -11.90
CA ASP A 528 31.86 37.82 -10.76
C ASP A 528 30.66 38.26 -9.89
N ASP A 529 30.01 37.28 -9.26
CA ASP A 529 28.85 37.44 -8.36
C ASP A 529 27.75 38.36 -8.89
N GLN A 530 27.31 38.13 -10.13
CA GLN A 530 26.22 38.88 -10.75
C GLN A 530 24.97 38.04 -10.95
N ASN A 531 23.81 38.64 -10.72
CA ASN A 531 22.49 38.09 -11.02
C ASN A 531 21.72 39.13 -11.83
N VAL A 532 21.26 38.76 -13.02
CA VAL A 532 20.59 39.66 -13.97
C VAL A 532 19.26 39.06 -14.41
N GLY A 533 18.27 39.93 -14.65
CA GLY A 533 16.90 39.56 -15.01
C GLY A 533 15.86 40.27 -14.13
N PRO A 534 14.60 39.81 -14.16
CA PRO A 534 14.16 38.59 -14.84
C PRO A 534 14.00 38.79 -16.35
N PHE A 535 14.35 37.77 -17.12
CA PHE A 535 14.15 37.68 -18.58
C PHE A 535 12.86 36.93 -18.86
N ASP A 536 12.16 37.31 -19.94
CA ASP A 536 10.95 36.63 -20.39
C ASP A 536 11.29 35.22 -20.90
N ILE A 537 10.58 34.19 -20.40
CA ILE A 537 10.74 32.79 -20.82
C ILE A 537 10.00 32.54 -22.15
N GLY A 538 9.02 33.38 -22.52
CA GLY A 538 8.22 33.20 -23.74
C GLY A 538 7.10 32.17 -23.62
N MET A 539 6.92 31.57 -22.44
CA MET A 539 5.85 30.63 -22.09
C MET A 539 5.55 30.72 -20.58
N ASN A 540 4.42 30.16 -20.15
CA ASN A 540 4.16 29.91 -18.73
C ASN A 540 4.76 28.56 -18.37
N PHE A 541 5.96 28.57 -17.80
CA PHE A 541 6.65 27.35 -17.40
C PHE A 541 6.02 26.76 -16.12
N PRO A 542 5.53 25.51 -16.14
CA PRO A 542 5.00 24.83 -14.96
C PRO A 542 6.10 24.55 -13.92
N TRP A 543 5.82 24.78 -12.64
CA TRP A 543 6.75 24.61 -11.53
C TRP A 543 6.06 23.98 -10.30
N TYR A 544 6.85 23.71 -9.24
CA TYR A 544 6.38 23.08 -8.01
C TYR A 544 5.06 23.69 -7.48
N GLY A 545 4.16 22.82 -7.02
CA GLY A 545 2.91 23.23 -6.36
C GLY A 545 1.93 24.02 -7.25
N GLY A 546 1.95 23.77 -8.57
CA GLY A 546 1.02 24.41 -9.51
C GLY A 546 1.34 25.88 -9.79
N VAL A 547 2.56 26.32 -9.45
CA VAL A 547 3.05 27.67 -9.75
C VAL A 547 3.52 27.72 -11.20
N TYR A 548 3.23 28.83 -11.88
CA TYR A 548 3.73 29.07 -13.23
C TYR A 548 4.68 30.27 -13.24
N HIS A 549 5.78 30.14 -13.96
CA HIS A 549 6.76 31.21 -14.15
C HIS A 549 6.83 31.62 -15.61
N SER A 550 6.71 32.92 -15.87
CA SER A 550 6.91 33.52 -17.21
C SER A 550 8.23 34.27 -17.33
N SER A 551 9.06 34.26 -16.27
CA SER A 551 10.32 34.95 -16.27
C SER A 551 11.36 34.29 -15.38
N ILE A 552 12.64 34.36 -15.74
CA ILE A 552 13.75 33.72 -15.02
C ILE A 552 14.93 34.68 -14.83
N ARG A 553 15.69 34.53 -13.75
CA ARG A 553 16.95 35.24 -13.49
C ARG A 553 18.12 34.31 -13.69
N LEU A 554 19.20 34.83 -14.25
CA LEU A 554 20.44 34.08 -14.49
C LEU A 554 21.55 34.64 -13.59
N CYS A 555 22.37 33.76 -13.01
CA CYS A 555 23.51 34.12 -12.18
C CYS A 555 24.84 33.75 -12.86
N SER A 556 25.90 34.52 -12.61
CA SER A 556 27.26 34.20 -13.02
C SER A 556 27.72 32.85 -12.51
N ASN A 557 27.19 32.40 -11.36
CA ASN A 557 27.62 31.24 -10.59
C ASN A 557 26.97 29.92 -11.07
N GLY A 558 26.58 29.86 -12.35
CA GLY A 558 26.08 28.64 -13.01
C GLY A 558 24.69 28.14 -12.58
N TRP A 559 23.93 28.99 -11.89
CA TRP A 559 22.54 28.72 -11.51
C TRP A 559 21.58 29.79 -12.01
N ALA A 560 20.30 29.42 -12.09
CA ALA A 560 19.18 30.29 -12.40
C ALA A 560 18.10 30.20 -11.31
N SER A 561 17.26 31.22 -11.22
CA SER A 561 16.11 31.18 -10.31
C SER A 561 14.93 31.97 -10.85
N PHE A 562 13.73 31.48 -10.61
CA PHE A 562 12.53 32.20 -11.02
C PHE A 562 12.26 33.46 -10.17
N THR A 563 12.78 33.51 -8.94
CA THR A 563 12.47 34.61 -7.99
C THR A 563 13.69 35.20 -7.28
N SER A 564 14.73 34.42 -7.02
CA SER A 564 15.88 34.81 -6.19
C SER A 564 16.76 35.87 -6.84
N THR A 565 17.05 36.93 -6.09
CA THR A 565 18.04 37.95 -6.44
C THR A 565 19.40 37.70 -5.79
N SER A 566 19.63 36.51 -5.24
CA SER A 566 20.91 36.17 -4.59
C SER A 566 22.06 36.21 -5.60
N THR A 567 23.27 36.33 -5.08
CA THR A 567 24.52 36.17 -5.83
C THR A 567 25.40 35.15 -5.11
N THR A 568 24.79 34.16 -4.43
CA THR A 568 25.53 33.15 -3.66
C THR A 568 26.47 32.38 -4.58
N TYR A 569 27.76 32.39 -4.26
CA TYR A 569 28.79 31.58 -4.92
C TYR A 569 28.96 30.20 -4.28
N SER A 570 28.76 30.10 -2.96
CA SER A 570 28.88 28.84 -2.23
C SER A 570 27.69 27.94 -2.52
N ASN A 571 27.91 26.85 -3.25
CA ASN A 571 26.91 25.83 -3.49
C ASN A 571 26.50 25.08 -2.20
N ALA A 572 25.36 24.39 -2.25
CA ALA A 572 24.79 23.64 -1.14
C ALA A 572 24.05 22.39 -1.65
N ALA A 573 23.83 21.41 -0.76
CA ALA A 573 22.98 20.26 -1.05
C ALA A 573 21.53 20.70 -1.28
N ILE A 574 20.82 19.98 -2.15
CA ILE A 574 19.40 20.19 -2.46
C ILE A 574 18.59 19.06 -1.80
N PRO A 575 17.43 19.34 -1.18
CA PRO A 575 16.85 20.67 -0.98
C PRO A 575 17.53 21.46 0.16
N SER A 576 17.55 22.79 0.04
CA SER A 576 18.09 23.71 1.03
C SER A 576 17.21 24.94 1.22
N THR A 577 16.76 25.20 2.45
CA THR A 577 16.05 26.44 2.81
C THR A 577 16.91 27.72 2.72
N GLY A 578 18.22 27.58 2.47
CA GLY A 578 19.15 28.69 2.29
C GLY A 578 19.26 29.12 0.83
N ASN A 579 19.21 30.43 0.59
CA ASN A 579 19.23 31.01 -0.76
C ASN A 579 20.42 30.56 -1.64
N PRO A 580 20.22 30.38 -2.96
CA PRO A 580 19.02 30.73 -3.73
C PRO A 580 17.94 29.63 -3.78
N ASN A 581 16.66 30.02 -3.62
CA ASN A 581 15.50 29.13 -3.79
C ASN A 581 14.78 29.39 -5.13
N ASP A 582 13.70 28.66 -5.45
CA ASP A 582 13.12 28.59 -6.81
C ASP A 582 14.23 28.31 -7.83
N LEU A 583 15.09 27.36 -7.47
CA LEU A 583 16.41 27.19 -8.04
C LEU A 583 16.35 26.18 -9.18
N VAL A 584 17.04 26.53 -10.25
CA VAL A 584 17.43 25.63 -11.32
C VAL A 584 18.96 25.70 -11.38
N ALA A 585 19.63 24.63 -10.97
CA ALA A 585 21.07 24.54 -10.89
C ALA A 585 21.59 23.55 -11.93
N PRO A 586 21.81 23.97 -13.19
CA PRO A 586 22.47 23.13 -14.19
C PRO A 586 23.94 22.87 -13.79
N TYR A 587 24.63 23.85 -13.20
CA TYR A 587 25.96 23.65 -12.64
C TYR A 587 26.31 24.77 -11.62
N TRP A 588 25.79 24.68 -10.39
CA TRP A 588 26.01 25.75 -9.40
C TRP A 588 27.39 25.63 -8.73
N ASP A 589 28.25 26.62 -8.97
CA ASP A 589 29.54 26.81 -8.30
C ASP A 589 30.04 28.28 -8.36
N ASP A 590 31.22 28.58 -7.81
CA ASP A 590 31.86 29.90 -7.82
C ASP A 590 32.48 30.22 -9.19
N MET A 591 31.65 30.68 -10.15
CA MET A 591 32.05 30.93 -11.54
C MET A 591 32.24 32.42 -11.88
N ASN A 592 33.25 32.71 -12.71
CA ASN A 592 33.67 34.06 -13.04
C ASN A 592 33.85 34.31 -14.56
N PRO A 593 32.98 35.15 -15.17
CA PRO A 593 33.06 35.51 -16.60
C PRO A 593 34.17 36.53 -16.94
N SER A 594 34.84 37.13 -15.93
CA SER A 594 35.76 38.27 -16.11
C SER A 594 37.25 37.91 -16.22
N SER A 595 37.59 36.63 -16.21
CA SER A 595 38.97 36.15 -16.36
C SER A 595 39.43 36.23 -17.84
N THR A 596 40.72 36.03 -18.11
CA THR A 596 41.38 36.42 -19.37
C THR A 596 40.89 35.75 -20.67
N ASN A 597 39.88 34.87 -20.59
CA ASN A 597 39.12 34.31 -21.70
C ASN A 597 37.62 34.57 -21.44
N TYR A 598 36.96 35.22 -22.39
CA TYR A 598 35.69 35.95 -22.30
C TYR A 598 34.45 35.07 -22.05
N GLY A 599 34.29 34.52 -20.84
CA GLY A 599 33.05 33.81 -20.46
C GLY A 599 31.82 34.71 -20.59
N SER A 600 30.68 34.15 -21.01
CA SER A 600 29.45 34.91 -21.22
C SER A 600 28.19 34.08 -21.02
N VAL A 601 27.10 34.73 -20.62
CA VAL A 601 25.80 34.07 -20.41
C VAL A 601 24.78 34.62 -21.40
N TRP A 602 24.14 33.73 -22.15
CA TRP A 602 23.17 34.04 -23.20
C TRP A 602 21.82 33.39 -22.90
N TYR A 603 20.75 33.93 -23.49
CA TYR A 603 19.43 33.31 -23.42
C TYR A 603 18.63 33.52 -24.71
N TYR A 604 17.71 32.60 -24.99
CA TYR A 604 16.76 32.68 -26.09
C TYR A 604 15.40 32.12 -25.66
N ALA A 605 14.34 32.89 -25.90
CA ALA A 605 12.96 32.46 -25.73
C ALA A 605 12.34 32.23 -27.11
N ASP A 606 11.86 31.02 -27.38
CA ASP A 606 11.24 30.71 -28.66
C ASP A 606 9.91 31.46 -28.84
N PRO A 607 9.70 32.22 -29.94
CA PRO A 607 8.47 32.98 -30.14
C PRO A 607 7.20 32.13 -30.30
N ALA A 608 7.33 30.84 -30.62
CA ALA A 608 6.22 29.90 -30.66
C ALA A 608 5.94 29.25 -29.30
N GLY A 609 6.71 29.60 -28.26
CA GLY A 609 6.56 29.09 -26.91
C GLY A 609 6.90 27.61 -26.80
N GLN A 610 7.80 27.09 -27.64
CA GLN A 610 8.15 25.65 -27.64
C GLN A 610 9.26 25.29 -26.66
N PHE A 611 10.15 26.23 -26.34
CA PHE A 611 11.21 26.08 -25.35
C PHE A 611 11.80 27.44 -24.96
N PHE A 612 12.51 27.46 -23.83
CA PHE A 612 13.44 28.51 -23.44
C PHE A 612 14.81 27.89 -23.20
N VAL A 613 15.88 28.59 -23.59
CA VAL A 613 17.25 28.14 -23.36
C VAL A 613 18.12 29.24 -22.77
N ALA A 614 18.95 28.88 -21.79
CA ALA A 614 20.01 29.72 -21.24
C ALA A 614 21.35 28.99 -21.32
N GLU A 615 22.36 29.67 -21.87
CA GLU A 615 23.68 29.12 -22.13
C GLU A 615 24.72 29.85 -21.28
N TRP A 616 25.53 29.09 -20.53
CA TRP A 616 26.77 29.56 -19.92
C TRP A 616 27.92 29.12 -20.80
N ASP A 617 28.53 30.06 -21.52
CA ASP A 617 29.58 29.78 -22.49
C ASP A 617 30.96 30.15 -21.94
N SER A 618 31.85 29.16 -21.88
CA SER A 618 33.26 29.33 -21.55
C SER A 618 33.49 30.00 -20.19
N MET A 619 32.66 29.65 -19.20
CA MET A 619 32.76 30.15 -17.83
C MET A 619 33.95 29.52 -17.12
N ASN A 620 34.69 30.26 -16.30
CA ASN A 620 35.84 29.71 -15.56
C ASN A 620 35.57 29.72 -14.06
N HIS A 621 36.12 28.77 -13.29
CA HIS A 621 36.03 28.79 -11.83
C HIS A 621 36.82 29.97 -11.23
N TYR A 622 36.27 30.60 -10.18
CA TYR A 622 36.88 31.74 -9.53
C TYR A 622 38.25 31.37 -8.93
N GLY A 623 39.24 32.24 -9.15
CA GLY A 623 40.60 32.01 -8.68
C GLY A 623 41.40 30.94 -9.42
N SER A 624 40.84 30.31 -10.46
CA SER A 624 41.59 29.39 -11.31
C SER A 624 42.71 30.13 -12.06
N SER A 625 43.89 29.49 -12.10
CA SER A 625 45.05 29.97 -12.86
C SER A 625 45.43 29.04 -14.01
N TYR A 626 44.60 28.01 -14.24
CA TYR A 626 44.82 27.00 -15.26
C TYR A 626 44.27 27.49 -16.60
N THR A 627 45.13 27.46 -17.61
CA THR A 627 44.71 27.69 -18.99
C THR A 627 43.98 26.43 -19.48
N GLY A 628 42.65 26.48 -19.58
CA GLY A 628 41.80 25.36 -20.00
C GLY A 628 40.70 24.95 -19.01
N ASP A 629 40.50 25.70 -17.92
CA ASP A 629 39.47 25.40 -16.92
C ASP A 629 38.17 26.15 -17.25
N TYR A 630 37.43 25.63 -18.24
CA TYR A 630 36.20 26.26 -18.74
C TYR A 630 35.01 25.30 -18.78
N PHE A 631 33.83 25.84 -18.47
CA PHE A 631 32.56 25.17 -18.40
C PHE A 631 31.62 25.77 -19.45
N THR A 632 31.08 24.92 -20.32
CA THR A 632 30.06 25.26 -21.31
C THR A 632 28.88 24.31 -21.19
N PHE A 633 27.76 24.84 -20.74
CA PHE A 633 26.52 24.10 -20.48
C PHE A 633 25.28 24.97 -20.69
N GLU A 634 24.13 24.33 -20.85
CA GLU A 634 22.85 25.02 -21.03
C GLU A 634 21.74 24.42 -20.16
N LEU A 635 20.77 25.29 -19.90
CA LEU A 635 19.47 25.00 -19.30
C LEU A 635 18.41 25.14 -20.38
N ILE A 636 17.60 24.10 -20.60
CA ILE A 636 16.44 24.15 -21.50
C ILE A 636 15.16 23.88 -20.69
N LEU A 637 14.16 24.73 -20.86
CA LEU A 637 12.82 24.58 -20.26
C LEU A 637 11.80 24.29 -21.36
N TYR A 638 10.91 23.33 -21.11
CA TYR A 638 9.81 22.97 -22.03
C TYR A 638 8.42 23.31 -21.45
N PRO A 639 7.39 23.52 -22.30
CA PRO A 639 6.04 23.87 -21.87
C PRO A 639 5.35 22.81 -21.02
N ASP A 640 5.76 21.55 -21.15
CA ASP A 640 5.23 20.41 -20.37
C ASP A 640 5.85 20.33 -18.96
N GLY A 641 6.72 21.27 -18.60
CA GLY A 641 7.41 21.31 -17.33
C GLY A 641 8.74 20.53 -17.31
N THR A 642 9.06 19.77 -18.36
CA THR A 642 10.36 19.08 -18.41
C THR A 642 11.51 20.06 -18.53
N ILE A 643 12.67 19.68 -17.98
CA ILE A 643 13.88 20.50 -17.93
C ILE A 643 15.05 19.65 -18.41
N ASP A 644 15.81 20.16 -19.37
CA ASP A 644 17.04 19.51 -19.82
C ASP A 644 18.26 20.33 -19.43
N TYR A 645 19.28 19.65 -18.93
CA TYR A 645 20.63 20.17 -18.77
C TYR A 645 21.52 19.51 -19.82
N MET A 646 22.20 20.31 -20.65
CA MET A 646 23.14 19.79 -21.64
C MET A 646 24.55 20.32 -21.35
N TYR A 647 25.54 19.42 -21.41
CA TYR A 647 26.93 19.71 -21.08
C TYR A 647 27.80 19.51 -22.32
N ARG A 648 28.33 20.61 -22.87
CA ARG A 648 29.20 20.56 -24.06
C ARG A 648 30.66 20.34 -23.69
N ALA A 649 31.12 21.01 -22.64
CA ALA A 649 32.49 20.91 -22.15
C ALA A 649 32.54 21.23 -20.66
N ILE A 650 33.06 20.29 -19.86
CA ILE A 650 33.30 20.39 -18.42
C ILE A 650 34.80 20.07 -18.21
N GLU A 651 35.68 20.96 -18.73
CA GLU A 651 37.14 20.73 -18.69
C GLU A 651 37.74 21.10 -17.32
N GLU A 652 37.88 20.12 -16.42
CA GLU A 652 38.52 20.31 -15.10
C GLU A 652 40.06 20.12 -15.15
N GLY A 653 40.81 21.14 -14.75
CA GLY A 653 42.29 21.13 -14.75
C GLY A 653 42.96 20.20 -13.71
N THR A 654 43.10 18.90 -13.99
CA THR A 654 44.07 17.90 -13.43
C THR A 654 44.44 17.88 -11.92
N VAL A 655 43.64 18.40 -10.99
CA VAL A 655 43.86 18.15 -9.55
C VAL A 655 42.60 17.56 -8.92
N THR A 656 42.68 16.27 -8.60
CA THR A 656 41.61 15.49 -7.96
C THR A 656 41.64 15.62 -6.43
N PRO A 657 40.51 15.40 -5.73
CA PRO A 657 39.14 15.20 -6.26
C PRO A 657 38.27 16.46 -6.06
N PHE A 658 37.63 17.04 -7.08
CA PHE A 658 36.48 16.59 -7.93
C PHE A 658 35.14 17.19 -7.43
N PRO A 659 34.15 17.33 -8.33
CA PRO A 659 33.49 18.60 -8.71
C PRO A 659 32.82 19.31 -7.54
N SER A 660 33.10 20.59 -7.31
CA SER A 660 32.48 21.39 -6.23
C SER A 660 31.06 21.86 -6.54
N ALA A 661 30.43 21.33 -7.59
CA ALA A 661 29.13 21.83 -8.06
C ALA A 661 27.94 21.17 -7.35
N THR A 662 26.82 21.89 -7.35
CA THR A 662 25.47 21.33 -7.14
C THR A 662 24.73 21.28 -8.47
N VAL A 663 24.11 20.14 -8.78
CA VAL A 663 23.21 19.98 -9.92
C VAL A 663 21.84 19.51 -9.43
N GLY A 664 20.77 20.20 -9.84
CA GLY A 664 19.42 19.86 -9.44
C GLY A 664 18.44 21.04 -9.46
N ILE A 665 17.25 20.81 -8.92
CA ILE A 665 16.18 21.81 -8.79
C ILE A 665 15.59 21.82 -7.38
N GLU A 666 15.06 22.98 -6.95
CA GLU A 666 14.27 23.07 -5.71
C GLU A 666 13.20 24.17 -5.75
N ASN A 667 12.17 23.99 -4.93
CA ASN A 667 11.02 24.87 -4.83
C ASN A 667 11.32 26.21 -4.11
N ALA A 668 10.31 27.10 -4.06
CA ALA A 668 10.42 28.47 -3.55
C ALA A 668 10.91 28.59 -2.10
N ASP A 669 10.62 27.61 -1.25
CA ASP A 669 11.03 27.61 0.16
C ASP A 669 12.22 26.69 0.47
N GLY A 670 12.73 25.96 -0.54
CA GLY A 670 13.88 25.08 -0.41
C GLY A 670 13.61 23.85 0.47
N THR A 671 12.37 23.37 0.49
CA THR A 671 11.96 22.18 1.27
C THR A 671 11.77 20.95 0.40
N VAL A 672 11.55 21.13 -0.91
CA VAL A 672 11.35 20.06 -1.90
C VAL A 672 12.31 20.29 -3.06
N GLY A 673 13.03 19.25 -3.48
CA GLY A 673 13.99 19.36 -4.58
C GLY A 673 14.43 18.00 -5.12
N VAL A 674 14.98 18.03 -6.32
CA VAL A 674 15.64 16.89 -6.97
C VAL A 674 17.13 17.20 -7.01
N GLN A 675 17.94 16.49 -6.21
CA GLN A 675 19.39 16.58 -6.27
C GLN A 675 19.95 15.49 -7.18
N ILE A 676 20.68 15.90 -8.22
CA ILE A 676 21.41 14.99 -9.12
C ILE A 676 22.82 14.76 -8.57
N THR A 677 23.56 15.82 -8.26
CA THR A 677 24.85 15.70 -7.56
C THR A 677 25.11 16.92 -6.67
N TYR A 678 25.91 16.69 -5.62
CA TYR A 678 26.46 17.72 -4.76
C TYR A 678 27.88 17.31 -4.39
N ASN A 679 28.87 18.14 -4.73
CA ASN A 679 30.28 17.90 -4.42
C ASN A 679 30.80 16.52 -4.86
N GLY A 680 30.37 16.04 -6.04
CA GLY A 680 30.76 14.74 -6.60
C GLY A 680 30.14 13.53 -5.91
N SER A 681 28.99 13.72 -5.26
CA SER A 681 28.25 12.68 -4.55
C SER A 681 26.83 12.55 -5.10
N GLY A 682 26.71 12.25 -6.39
CA GLY A 682 25.45 12.00 -7.08
C GLY A 682 25.37 10.65 -7.82
N PRO A 683 24.16 10.16 -8.15
CA PRO A 683 23.97 9.03 -9.06
C PRO A 683 24.46 9.27 -10.50
N ILE A 684 24.50 10.53 -10.94
CA ILE A 684 25.01 10.96 -12.26
C ILE A 684 25.88 12.20 -12.04
N GLU A 685 27.05 12.25 -12.68
CA GLU A 685 27.94 13.40 -12.65
C GLU A 685 27.97 14.05 -14.04
N PRO A 686 27.91 15.39 -14.16
CA PRO A 686 28.11 16.10 -15.42
C PRO A 686 29.41 15.69 -16.12
N ASP A 687 29.33 15.39 -17.42
CA ASP A 687 30.49 15.02 -18.26
C ASP A 687 30.32 15.62 -19.67
N ASP A 688 31.40 15.62 -20.44
CA ASP A 688 31.41 16.13 -21.81
C ASP A 688 30.42 15.37 -22.70
N GLU A 689 29.66 16.11 -23.53
CA GLU A 689 28.67 15.56 -24.48
C GLU A 689 27.58 14.71 -23.80
N MET A 690 27.03 15.20 -22.68
CA MET A 690 25.95 14.53 -21.92
C MET A 690 24.70 15.40 -21.80
N GLY A 691 23.53 14.76 -21.76
CA GLY A 691 22.25 15.39 -21.43
C GLY A 691 21.58 14.74 -20.22
N ILE A 692 20.90 15.53 -19.39
CA ILE A 692 20.08 15.06 -18.27
C ILE A 692 18.70 15.70 -18.37
N ARG A 693 17.64 14.89 -18.32
CA ARG A 693 16.26 15.35 -18.23
C ARG A 693 15.75 15.23 -16.80
N ILE A 694 15.07 16.27 -16.33
CA ILE A 694 14.43 16.34 -15.03
C ILE A 694 12.93 16.50 -15.24
N TYR A 695 12.17 15.72 -14.46
CA TYR A 695 10.72 15.80 -14.39
C TYR A 695 10.35 16.46 -13.05
N PRO A 696 10.19 17.80 -12.99
CA PRO A 696 9.80 18.46 -11.74
C PRO A 696 8.46 17.91 -11.25
N VAL A 697 8.30 17.82 -9.92
CA VAL A 697 7.04 17.39 -9.31
C VAL A 697 5.98 18.43 -9.61
N PHE A 698 5.23 18.21 -10.69
CA PHE A 698 4.03 18.96 -11.01
C PHE A 698 2.93 18.44 -10.09
N ILE A 699 2.47 19.30 -9.17
CA ILE A 699 1.20 19.09 -8.47
C ILE A 699 0.22 20.11 -9.05
N PRO A 700 -0.57 19.78 -10.08
CA PRO A 700 -1.86 20.38 -10.19
C PRO A 700 -2.75 19.59 -9.22
N GLU A 701 -3.11 20.16 -8.08
CA GLU A 701 -4.32 19.61 -7.45
C GLU A 701 -5.48 20.06 -8.35
N MET A 702 -5.80 19.23 -9.35
CA MET A 702 -7.05 19.38 -10.10
C MET A 702 -8.15 19.07 -9.08
N PRO A 703 -9.00 20.05 -8.73
CA PRO A 703 -10.08 19.79 -7.80
C PRO A 703 -10.97 18.68 -8.37
N ASP A 704 -11.39 17.72 -7.55
CA ASP A 704 -12.31 16.66 -7.95
C ASP A 704 -13.68 17.26 -8.29
N LEU A 705 -13.88 17.51 -9.60
CA LEU A 705 -15.10 18.03 -10.17
C LEU A 705 -15.76 17.02 -11.10
N GLU A 706 -17.09 17.00 -11.10
CA GLU A 706 -17.90 16.25 -12.06
C GLU A 706 -18.56 17.22 -13.05
N LEU A 707 -18.35 17.05 -14.35
CA LEU A 707 -19.05 17.83 -15.39
C LEU A 707 -20.00 16.93 -16.17
N SER A 708 -21.25 17.37 -16.33
CA SER A 708 -22.23 16.66 -17.16
C SER A 708 -23.07 17.61 -18.01
N LEU A 709 -23.21 17.30 -19.29
CA LEU A 709 -23.92 18.05 -20.30
C LEU A 709 -25.00 17.16 -20.94
N VAL A 710 -26.26 17.39 -20.55
CA VAL A 710 -27.37 16.48 -20.86
C VAL A 710 -28.37 17.15 -21.80
N PRO A 711 -28.43 16.77 -23.09
CA PRO A 711 -29.45 17.27 -24.01
C PRO A 711 -30.83 16.77 -23.62
N VAL A 712 -31.83 17.63 -23.71
CA VAL A 712 -33.22 17.30 -23.31
C VAL A 712 -33.89 16.34 -24.28
N VAL A 713 -33.53 16.43 -25.57
CA VAL A 713 -34.09 15.59 -26.64
C VAL A 713 -32.96 15.10 -27.52
N GLN A 714 -32.95 13.80 -27.85
CA GLN A 714 -32.03 13.21 -28.82
C GLN A 714 -32.76 12.29 -29.82
N PRO A 715 -32.27 12.16 -31.07
CA PRO A 715 -31.15 12.93 -31.65
C PRO A 715 -31.57 14.38 -31.93
N ILE A 716 -30.62 15.31 -31.80
CA ILE A 716 -30.86 16.73 -32.09
C ILE A 716 -30.64 16.96 -33.59
N GLN A 717 -31.66 17.50 -34.25
CA GLN A 717 -31.68 17.68 -35.70
C GLN A 717 -32.18 19.09 -36.02
N ILE A 718 -31.28 19.95 -36.49
CA ILE A 718 -31.54 21.36 -36.79
C ILE A 718 -31.95 21.51 -38.26
N PRO A 719 -33.16 22.06 -38.54
CA PRO A 719 -33.65 22.26 -39.90
C PRO A 719 -32.85 23.27 -40.72
N ALA A 720 -33.12 23.32 -42.03
CA ALA A 720 -32.47 24.22 -42.98
C ALA A 720 -32.50 25.71 -42.55
N VAL A 721 -33.60 26.15 -41.95
CA VAL A 721 -33.85 27.55 -41.57
C VAL A 721 -33.21 27.97 -40.24
N GLY A 722 -32.51 27.05 -39.56
CA GLY A 722 -32.02 27.23 -38.19
C GLY A 722 -32.98 26.61 -37.18
N GLY A 723 -32.61 26.66 -35.90
CA GLY A 723 -33.38 26.08 -34.80
C GLY A 723 -32.66 26.26 -33.46
N SER A 724 -33.11 25.54 -32.45
CA SER A 724 -32.46 25.52 -31.14
C SER A 724 -32.60 24.13 -30.50
N PHE A 725 -31.81 23.89 -29.45
CA PHE A 725 -31.94 22.71 -28.60
C PHE A 725 -31.74 23.09 -27.13
N ASP A 726 -32.35 22.31 -26.24
CA ASP A 726 -32.27 22.52 -24.80
C ASP A 726 -31.37 21.46 -24.16
N PHE A 727 -30.67 21.84 -23.10
CA PHE A 727 -29.78 20.98 -22.35
C PHE A 727 -29.68 21.40 -20.87
N TYR A 728 -29.21 20.49 -20.03
CA TYR A 728 -28.76 20.78 -18.67
C TYR A 728 -27.23 20.69 -18.61
N ALA A 729 -26.60 21.62 -17.92
CA ALA A 729 -25.20 21.50 -17.50
C ALA A 729 -25.16 21.32 -15.98
N PHE A 730 -24.47 20.30 -15.50
CA PHE A 730 -24.24 20.04 -14.08
C PHE A 730 -22.75 20.08 -13.78
N VAL A 731 -22.40 20.73 -12.69
CA VAL A 731 -21.04 20.70 -12.13
C VAL A 731 -21.11 20.28 -10.66
N GLY A 732 -20.56 19.11 -10.35
CA GLY A 732 -20.32 18.62 -9.00
C GLY A 732 -18.97 19.09 -8.49
N ASN A 733 -18.92 19.58 -7.25
CA ASN A 733 -17.68 19.76 -6.51
C ASN A 733 -17.63 18.71 -5.41
N ASN A 734 -16.76 17.72 -5.56
CA ASN A 734 -16.61 16.63 -4.59
C ASN A 734 -15.63 17.00 -3.47
N GLU A 735 -14.96 18.16 -3.57
CA GLU A 735 -14.04 18.63 -2.56
C GLU A 735 -14.76 19.00 -1.26
N THR A 736 -14.00 18.97 -0.15
CA THR A 736 -14.46 19.42 1.17
C THR A 736 -14.37 20.94 1.37
N TYR A 737 -13.92 21.66 0.35
CA TYR A 737 -13.77 23.12 0.32
C TYR A 737 -14.38 23.72 -0.95
N ASN A 738 -14.59 25.04 -0.95
CA ASN A 738 -15.16 25.74 -2.10
C ASN A 738 -14.12 25.87 -3.21
N VAL A 739 -14.52 25.57 -4.44
CA VAL A 739 -13.65 25.59 -5.63
C VAL A 739 -14.05 26.75 -6.53
N GLU A 740 -13.06 27.52 -6.99
CA GLU A 740 -13.23 28.53 -8.04
C GLU A 740 -12.60 28.00 -9.34
N VAL A 741 -13.38 27.90 -10.42
CA VAL A 741 -12.93 27.31 -11.70
C VAL A 741 -13.46 28.08 -12.90
N GLY A 742 -12.70 28.12 -14.00
CA GLY A 742 -13.15 28.69 -15.27
C GLY A 742 -14.04 27.70 -16.04
N ALA A 743 -15.11 28.21 -16.68
CA ALA A 743 -16.05 27.41 -17.45
C ALA A 743 -16.43 28.10 -18.78
N TRP A 744 -16.54 27.34 -19.87
CA TRP A 744 -17.00 27.83 -21.18
C TRP A 744 -17.71 26.76 -22.01
N LEU A 745 -18.54 27.20 -22.96
CA LEU A 745 -19.22 26.35 -23.96
C LEU A 745 -18.74 26.73 -25.35
N GLU A 746 -18.54 25.73 -26.20
CA GLU A 746 -18.13 25.88 -27.61
C GLU A 746 -18.78 24.81 -28.50
N TYR A 747 -18.62 24.93 -29.81
CA TYR A 747 -18.92 23.85 -30.73
C TYR A 747 -17.70 23.51 -31.58
N VAL A 748 -17.62 22.26 -32.03
CA VAL A 748 -16.77 21.83 -33.14
C VAL A 748 -17.66 21.65 -34.37
N ASP A 749 -17.34 22.39 -35.42
CA ASP A 749 -18.13 22.34 -36.65
C ASP A 749 -17.85 21.06 -37.48
N PRO A 750 -18.68 20.76 -38.51
CA PRO A 750 -18.47 19.60 -39.37
C PRO A 750 -17.13 19.57 -40.13
N LEU A 751 -16.35 20.65 -40.13
CA LEU A 751 -15.01 20.73 -40.71
C LEU A 751 -13.91 20.51 -39.66
N GLY A 752 -14.27 20.27 -38.40
CA GLY A 752 -13.35 20.09 -37.29
C GLY A 752 -12.82 21.40 -36.71
N MET A 753 -13.46 22.54 -37.00
CA MET A 753 -13.06 23.83 -36.47
C MET A 753 -13.84 24.14 -35.18
N THR A 754 -13.12 24.37 -34.08
CA THR A 754 -13.71 24.84 -32.82
C THR A 754 -14.09 26.31 -32.91
N SER A 755 -15.25 26.67 -32.37
CA SER A 755 -15.70 28.06 -32.27
C SER A 755 -14.94 28.83 -31.19
N ASP A 756 -15.00 30.16 -31.23
CA ASP A 756 -14.81 30.93 -29.99
C ASP A 756 -15.90 30.53 -28.97
N PRO A 757 -15.68 30.73 -27.65
CA PRO A 757 -16.68 30.44 -26.64
C PRO A 757 -18.03 31.09 -26.94
N LEU A 758 -19.07 30.26 -27.07
CA LEU A 758 -20.47 30.67 -27.25
C LEU A 758 -21.03 31.23 -25.93
N MET A 759 -20.44 30.79 -24.82
CA MET A 759 -20.69 31.25 -23.46
C MET A 759 -19.41 31.08 -22.65
N GLY A 760 -19.09 32.04 -21.77
CA GLY A 760 -17.80 32.08 -21.07
C GLY A 760 -16.67 32.64 -21.95
N PRO A 761 -15.40 32.55 -21.53
CA PRO A 761 -14.94 31.98 -20.26
C PRO A 761 -15.46 32.77 -19.07
N ALA A 762 -16.06 32.07 -18.11
CA ALA A 762 -16.60 32.65 -16.89
C ALA A 762 -16.09 31.88 -15.68
N THR A 763 -15.71 32.60 -14.63
CA THR A 763 -15.33 32.01 -13.36
C THR A 763 -16.58 31.66 -12.55
N ILE A 764 -16.71 30.40 -12.16
CA ILE A 764 -17.80 29.90 -11.32
C ILE A 764 -17.25 29.49 -9.94
N ASN A 765 -18.05 29.74 -8.90
CA ASN A 765 -17.74 29.35 -7.52
C ASN A 765 -18.63 28.17 -7.14
N LEU A 766 -18.02 27.06 -6.77
CA LEU A 766 -18.67 25.82 -6.39
C LEU A 766 -18.52 25.64 -4.88
N GLU A 767 -19.64 25.42 -4.19
CA GLU A 767 -19.61 25.14 -2.76
C GLU A 767 -19.06 23.72 -2.51
N ALA A 768 -18.38 23.53 -1.38
CA ALA A 768 -17.87 22.23 -0.94
C ALA A 768 -18.96 21.14 -0.98
N SER A 769 -18.62 19.97 -1.54
CA SER A 769 -19.45 18.76 -1.56
C SER A 769 -20.86 19.00 -2.11
N ALA A 770 -20.98 19.79 -3.19
CA ALA A 770 -22.25 20.22 -3.76
C ALA A 770 -22.27 20.15 -5.29
N THR A 771 -23.44 19.82 -5.85
CA THR A 771 -23.70 19.87 -7.30
C THR A 771 -24.54 21.10 -7.64
N THR A 772 -24.08 21.87 -8.62
CA THR A 772 -24.80 23.00 -9.20
C THR A 772 -25.26 22.65 -10.61
N GLY A 773 -26.49 22.99 -10.98
CA GLY A 773 -27.04 22.70 -12.30
C GLY A 773 -27.69 23.91 -12.96
N TRP A 774 -27.60 23.99 -14.29
CA TRP A 774 -28.16 25.05 -15.11
C TRP A 774 -28.94 24.47 -16.28
N TYR A 775 -30.18 24.90 -16.47
CA TYR A 775 -30.96 24.64 -17.68
C TYR A 775 -30.73 25.73 -18.72
N ARG A 776 -30.39 25.34 -19.96
CA ARG A 776 -30.01 26.28 -21.03
C ARG A 776 -30.56 25.83 -22.39
N THR A 777 -30.68 26.81 -23.29
CA THR A 777 -31.06 26.64 -24.68
C THR A 777 -29.98 27.24 -25.57
N GLN A 778 -29.55 26.50 -26.58
CA GLN A 778 -28.59 26.94 -27.59
C GLN A 778 -29.29 27.16 -28.93
N ASN A 779 -29.11 28.34 -29.50
CA ASN A 779 -29.52 28.66 -30.87
C ASN A 779 -28.51 28.15 -31.90
N VAL A 780 -29.01 27.69 -33.05
CA VAL A 780 -28.22 27.28 -34.21
C VAL A 780 -28.75 28.00 -35.45
N PRO A 781 -27.96 28.90 -36.08
CA PRO A 781 -28.46 29.74 -37.15
C PRO A 781 -28.70 28.96 -38.45
N GLY A 782 -29.62 29.46 -39.28
CA GLY A 782 -29.91 28.86 -40.59
C GLY A 782 -28.70 28.80 -41.51
N THR A 783 -27.79 29.77 -41.37
CA THR A 783 -26.52 29.89 -42.10
C THR A 783 -25.44 28.92 -41.66
N ALA A 784 -25.63 28.19 -40.55
CA ALA A 784 -24.68 27.16 -40.12
C ALA A 784 -24.48 26.11 -41.24
N ILE A 785 -23.25 25.65 -41.44
CA ILE A 785 -22.95 24.64 -42.44
C ILE A 785 -23.65 23.33 -42.08
N ALA A 786 -24.10 22.58 -43.10
CA ALA A 786 -24.74 21.30 -42.88
C ALA A 786 -23.71 20.25 -42.41
N GLY A 787 -24.11 19.39 -41.47
CA GLY A 787 -23.30 18.32 -40.92
C GLY A 787 -23.52 18.13 -39.42
N VAL A 788 -22.78 17.19 -38.84
CA VAL A 788 -22.78 16.92 -37.40
C VAL A 788 -21.81 17.87 -36.71
N TYR A 789 -22.29 18.54 -35.68
CA TYR A 789 -21.52 19.37 -34.77
C TYR A 789 -21.40 18.64 -33.44
N GLU A 790 -20.26 18.82 -32.79
CA GLU A 790 -20.08 18.46 -31.39
C GLU A 790 -20.29 19.72 -30.55
N TYR A 791 -21.15 19.66 -29.54
CA TYR A 791 -21.38 20.76 -28.61
C TYR A 791 -20.69 20.44 -27.30
N VAL A 792 -19.77 21.31 -26.87
CA VAL A 792 -18.76 20.99 -25.84
C VAL A 792 -18.88 21.95 -24.66
N ALA A 793 -18.81 21.40 -23.45
CA ALA A 793 -18.61 22.13 -22.21
C ALA A 793 -17.23 21.83 -21.64
N ASN A 794 -16.55 22.86 -21.14
CA ASN A 794 -15.20 22.75 -20.59
C ASN A 794 -15.11 23.42 -19.22
N LEU A 795 -14.33 22.81 -18.32
CA LEU A 795 -13.84 23.41 -17.07
C LEU A 795 -12.31 23.46 -17.11
N GLY A 796 -11.72 24.53 -16.60
CA GLY A 796 -10.27 24.68 -16.46
C GLY A 796 -9.79 26.12 -16.57
N ILE A 797 -8.57 26.31 -17.09
CA ILE A 797 -7.97 27.62 -17.32
C ILE A 797 -8.01 27.92 -18.82
N TYR A 798 -8.98 28.75 -19.22
CA TYR A 798 -9.09 29.21 -20.60
C TYR A 798 -7.87 30.07 -21.00
N PRO A 799 -7.34 29.94 -22.23
CA PRO A 799 -7.80 29.07 -23.32
C PRO A 799 -7.09 27.71 -23.42
N ASN A 800 -6.04 27.47 -22.63
CA ASN A 800 -5.06 26.44 -22.97
C ASN A 800 -5.19 25.15 -22.15
N ASP A 801 -5.84 25.21 -20.97
CA ASP A 801 -5.87 24.09 -20.04
C ASP A 801 -7.32 23.66 -19.76
N VAL A 802 -7.77 22.63 -20.46
CA VAL A 802 -9.06 21.96 -20.20
C VAL A 802 -8.81 20.84 -19.19
N TRP A 803 -9.46 20.93 -18.02
CA TRP A 803 -9.38 19.93 -16.95
C TRP A 803 -10.50 18.89 -17.08
N TYR A 804 -11.72 19.35 -17.35
CA TYR A 804 -12.88 18.49 -17.56
C TYR A 804 -13.64 18.92 -18.81
N THR A 805 -14.14 17.95 -19.58
CA THR A 805 -14.95 18.21 -20.76
C THR A 805 -16.12 17.23 -20.83
N ASP A 806 -17.28 17.69 -21.29
CA ASP A 806 -18.40 16.82 -21.67
C ASP A 806 -19.07 17.39 -22.93
N SER A 807 -19.59 16.51 -23.77
CA SER A 807 -20.10 16.91 -25.09
C SER A 807 -21.28 16.06 -25.55
N PHE A 808 -22.04 16.61 -26.50
CA PHE A 808 -23.02 15.86 -27.27
C PHE A 808 -23.15 16.35 -28.70
N ASP A 809 -23.58 15.44 -29.58
CA ASP A 809 -23.76 15.76 -31.00
C ASP A 809 -25.12 16.39 -31.30
N PHE A 810 -25.11 17.33 -32.25
CA PHE A 810 -26.32 17.74 -32.98
C PHE A 810 -26.05 17.83 -34.49
N GLU A 811 -27.06 17.54 -35.31
CA GLU A 811 -26.92 17.58 -36.76
C GLU A 811 -27.64 18.78 -37.37
N LYS A 812 -26.93 19.58 -38.16
CA LYS A 812 -27.52 20.56 -39.07
C LYS A 812 -27.82 19.89 -40.41
N MET A 813 -29.10 19.70 -40.74
CA MET A 813 -29.51 18.86 -41.87
C MET A 813 -29.11 19.40 -43.25
N THR A 814 -29.32 20.70 -43.49
CA THR A 814 -28.90 21.38 -44.72
C THR A 814 -28.61 22.85 -44.42
N THR A 815 -27.76 23.51 -45.21
CA THR A 815 -27.58 24.97 -45.12
C THR A 815 -28.72 25.66 -45.86
N GLY A 816 -29.43 26.57 -45.19
CA GLY A 816 -30.56 27.30 -45.75
C GLY A 816 -30.42 28.81 -45.58
N ASP A 817 -31.23 29.56 -46.32
CA ASP A 817 -31.32 31.03 -46.33
C ASP A 817 -32.44 31.57 -45.41
N GLY A 818 -32.77 30.82 -44.35
CA GLY A 818 -33.84 31.17 -43.40
C GLY A 818 -33.44 32.25 -42.40
N LEU A 819 -34.38 33.17 -42.10
CA LEU A 819 -34.25 34.33 -41.19
C LEU A 819 -34.96 34.12 -39.83
N TRP A 820 -35.00 32.88 -39.31
CA TRP A 820 -35.79 32.55 -38.10
C TRP A 820 -34.95 32.52 -36.82
N VAL A 821 -33.72 32.03 -36.91
CA VAL A 821 -32.67 32.09 -35.88
C VAL A 821 -31.40 32.50 -36.61
N ASP A 822 -30.89 33.69 -36.30
CA ASP A 822 -29.81 34.34 -37.07
C ASP A 822 -28.46 34.36 -36.32
N ASN A 823 -28.39 33.79 -35.12
CA ASN A 823 -27.20 33.80 -34.26
C ASN A 823 -26.99 32.47 -33.50
N TRP A 824 -25.89 32.40 -32.76
CA TRP A 824 -25.51 31.29 -31.89
C TRP A 824 -25.72 31.63 -30.40
N ASP A 825 -26.74 32.42 -30.08
CA ASP A 825 -26.96 32.85 -28.69
C ASP A 825 -27.28 31.66 -27.77
N ASN A 826 -26.78 31.73 -26.53
CA ASN A 826 -27.10 30.81 -25.44
C ASN A 826 -27.87 31.56 -24.34
N TYR A 827 -28.98 30.99 -23.86
CA TYR A 827 -29.80 31.61 -22.81
C TYR A 827 -30.44 30.58 -21.88
N GLY A 828 -30.83 30.99 -20.67
CA GLY A 828 -31.43 30.12 -19.65
C GLY A 828 -31.09 30.57 -18.22
N ASP A 829 -30.83 29.63 -17.32
CA ASP A 829 -30.46 29.91 -15.92
C ASP A 829 -29.18 30.76 -15.82
N PRO A 830 -29.05 31.68 -14.83
CA PRO A 830 -27.91 32.59 -14.73
C PRO A 830 -26.60 31.85 -14.46
N PHE A 831 -25.55 32.17 -15.20
CA PHE A 831 -24.27 31.47 -15.18
C PHE A 831 -23.14 32.39 -14.69
N GLY A 832 -22.81 32.32 -13.39
CA GLY A 832 -21.78 33.18 -12.77
C GLY A 832 -22.16 34.66 -12.64
N ILE A 833 -21.17 35.53 -12.33
CA ILE A 833 -21.35 36.99 -12.29
C ILE A 833 -21.41 37.56 -13.71
N GLU A 834 -22.60 37.50 -14.33
CA GLU A 834 -22.79 38.05 -15.68
C GLU A 834 -22.80 39.60 -15.69
N GLU A 835 -21.93 40.20 -16.51
CA GLU A 835 -22.09 41.59 -16.96
C GLU A 835 -23.06 41.63 -18.18
N ILE A 836 -24.35 41.81 -17.88
CA ILE A 836 -25.50 42.28 -18.70
C ILE A 836 -25.58 41.87 -20.19
N ALA A 837 -26.62 41.10 -20.59
CA ALA A 837 -27.30 41.31 -21.88
C ALA A 837 -28.76 40.77 -21.99
N VAL A 838 -29.67 41.71 -22.31
CA VAL A 838 -30.88 41.68 -23.18
C VAL A 838 -31.85 40.47 -23.18
N THR A 839 -33.11 40.74 -22.79
CA THR A 839 -34.31 39.88 -22.98
C THR A 839 -35.03 40.13 -24.32
N GLU A 840 -35.57 39.08 -24.98
CA GLU A 840 -36.92 38.95 -25.64
C GLU A 840 -36.95 37.83 -26.71
N ALA A 841 -38.05 37.21 -27.19
CA ALA A 841 -39.50 37.44 -27.14
C ALA A 841 -40.31 36.11 -27.24
N VAL A 842 -41.43 35.98 -26.51
CA VAL A 842 -42.37 34.82 -26.58
C VAL A 842 -43.44 35.05 -27.66
N PRO A 843 -43.88 34.02 -28.43
CA PRO A 843 -44.94 34.16 -29.45
C PRO A 843 -46.27 34.67 -28.88
N MET A 844 -47.01 35.49 -29.63
CA MET A 844 -48.28 36.08 -29.13
C MET A 844 -49.56 35.31 -29.50
N GLU A 845 -49.50 34.36 -30.45
CA GLU A 845 -50.68 33.59 -30.89
C GLU A 845 -50.38 32.09 -31.06
N TYR A 846 -51.42 31.25 -30.95
CA TYR A 846 -51.32 29.82 -31.28
C TYR A 846 -51.23 29.64 -32.80
N ALA A 847 -50.30 28.82 -33.27
CA ALA A 847 -50.17 28.51 -34.69
C ALA A 847 -49.78 27.04 -34.90
N LEU A 848 -50.30 26.41 -35.96
CA LEU A 848 -49.81 25.14 -36.47
C LEU A 848 -49.28 25.37 -37.88
N HIS A 849 -48.01 25.09 -38.09
CA HIS A 849 -47.32 25.32 -39.36
C HIS A 849 -47.32 24.07 -40.23
N ALA A 850 -47.09 24.26 -41.52
CA ALA A 850 -47.05 23.17 -42.47
C ALA A 850 -45.83 22.29 -42.22
N ALA A 851 -46.06 20.97 -42.14
CA ALA A 851 -45.00 19.99 -42.02
C ALA A 851 -43.95 20.14 -43.14
N TYR A 852 -42.67 20.04 -42.79
CA TYR A 852 -41.56 20.13 -43.73
C TYR A 852 -40.47 19.08 -43.44
N PRO A 853 -39.93 18.39 -44.46
CA PRO A 853 -40.31 18.44 -45.88
C PRO A 853 -41.72 17.85 -46.13
N ASN A 854 -42.40 18.26 -47.21
CA ASN A 854 -43.70 17.69 -47.62
C ASN A 854 -43.91 17.85 -49.16
N PRO A 855 -43.89 16.78 -49.97
CA PRO A 855 -43.85 15.36 -49.56
C PRO A 855 -42.56 14.96 -48.82
N PHE A 856 -42.65 13.93 -47.98
CA PHE A 856 -41.58 13.48 -47.09
C PHE A 856 -41.22 11.99 -47.29
N ASN A 857 -39.98 11.62 -47.00
CA ASN A 857 -39.48 10.24 -47.06
C ASN A 857 -38.25 10.03 -46.14
N PRO A 858 -38.33 9.24 -45.05
CA PRO A 858 -39.53 8.84 -44.34
C PRO A 858 -39.92 9.81 -43.21
N THR A 859 -39.18 10.92 -42.97
CA THR A 859 -39.42 11.84 -41.84
C THR A 859 -39.87 13.25 -42.25
N SER A 860 -40.70 13.90 -41.44
CA SER A 860 -41.15 15.30 -41.60
C SER A 860 -41.34 15.97 -40.24
N THR A 861 -41.01 17.25 -40.11
CA THR A 861 -41.16 18.02 -38.87
C THR A 861 -42.43 18.87 -38.89
N ILE A 862 -43.21 18.81 -37.82
CA ILE A 862 -44.42 19.61 -37.60
C ILE A 862 -44.14 20.64 -36.51
N SER A 863 -44.18 21.92 -36.87
CA SER A 863 -43.93 23.03 -35.95
C SER A 863 -45.22 23.72 -35.51
N TYR A 864 -45.30 24.15 -34.25
CA TYR A 864 -46.43 24.88 -33.71
C TYR A 864 -45.99 25.90 -32.63
N ALA A 865 -46.75 26.99 -32.50
CA ALA A 865 -46.49 28.05 -31.53
C ALA A 865 -47.50 27.99 -30.39
N LEU A 866 -47.02 28.20 -29.16
CA LEU A 866 -47.85 28.35 -27.96
C LEU A 866 -47.56 29.72 -27.32
N PRO A 867 -48.54 30.64 -27.24
CA PRO A 867 -48.33 31.93 -26.58
C PRO A 867 -48.34 31.85 -25.06
N GLN A 868 -48.79 30.72 -24.52
CA GLN A 868 -48.82 30.40 -23.09
C GLN A 868 -48.69 28.89 -22.92
N ALA A 869 -48.09 28.48 -21.80
CA ALA A 869 -47.91 27.07 -21.48
C ALA A 869 -49.26 26.33 -21.31
N GLY A 870 -49.36 25.08 -21.77
CA GLY A 870 -50.61 24.33 -21.73
C GLY A 870 -50.50 22.87 -22.20
N LYS A 871 -51.58 22.09 -21.98
CA LYS A 871 -51.66 20.71 -22.48
C LYS A 871 -51.91 20.69 -24.00
N VAL A 872 -51.06 19.96 -24.71
CA VAL A 872 -51.04 19.82 -26.16
C VAL A 872 -51.11 18.34 -26.56
N SER A 873 -51.95 18.04 -27.55
CA SER A 873 -52.02 16.74 -28.22
C SER A 873 -51.77 16.94 -29.71
N LEU A 874 -50.76 16.25 -30.27
CA LEU A 874 -50.47 16.23 -31.70
C LEU A 874 -50.52 14.80 -32.20
N THR A 875 -51.45 14.50 -33.10
CA THR A 875 -51.75 13.13 -33.53
C THR A 875 -51.86 13.02 -35.05
N VAL A 876 -51.33 11.95 -35.63
CA VAL A 876 -51.34 11.66 -37.07
C VAL A 876 -52.32 10.54 -37.41
N TYR A 877 -53.08 10.73 -38.49
CA TYR A 877 -54.10 9.82 -38.99
C TYR A 877 -53.91 9.50 -40.48
N ASP A 878 -54.39 8.34 -40.91
CA ASP A 878 -54.50 7.98 -42.33
C ASP A 878 -55.78 8.56 -42.97
N LEU A 879 -55.94 8.36 -44.29
CA LEU A 879 -57.13 8.83 -45.02
C LEU A 879 -58.43 8.11 -44.64
N GLN A 880 -58.35 6.96 -43.96
CA GLN A 880 -59.52 6.26 -43.41
C GLN A 880 -59.90 6.79 -42.02
N GLY A 881 -59.11 7.71 -41.45
CA GLY A 881 -59.31 8.30 -40.13
C GLY A 881 -58.78 7.44 -38.99
N CYS A 882 -58.02 6.39 -39.27
CA CYS A 882 -57.38 5.58 -38.24
C CYS A 882 -56.16 6.33 -37.69
N LYS A 883 -55.98 6.33 -36.36
CA LYS A 883 -54.80 6.89 -35.69
C LYS A 883 -53.58 6.06 -36.08
N VAL A 884 -52.58 6.73 -36.65
CA VAL A 884 -51.35 6.10 -37.13
C VAL A 884 -50.21 6.35 -36.15
N ALA A 885 -50.13 7.55 -35.58
CA ALA A 885 -49.14 7.90 -34.56
C ALA A 885 -49.68 9.01 -33.63
N GLU A 886 -49.22 9.00 -32.39
CA GLU A 886 -49.45 10.08 -31.43
C GLU A 886 -48.09 10.67 -31.10
N LEU A 887 -47.83 11.88 -31.60
CA LEU A 887 -46.52 12.50 -31.53
C LEU A 887 -46.35 13.23 -30.20
N ILE A 888 -47.44 13.77 -29.66
CA ILE A 888 -47.48 14.47 -28.38
C ILE A 888 -48.85 14.22 -27.73
N ASP A 889 -48.87 13.96 -26.43
CA ASP A 889 -50.04 14.12 -25.55
C ASP A 889 -49.55 14.52 -24.15
N GLY A 890 -49.30 15.82 -23.94
CA GLY A 890 -48.62 16.30 -22.73
C GLY A 890 -48.57 17.82 -22.58
N TYR A 891 -48.00 18.31 -21.49
CA TYR A 891 -47.86 19.75 -21.22
C TYR A 891 -46.63 20.35 -21.94
N ARG A 892 -46.73 21.60 -22.39
CA ARG A 892 -45.67 22.33 -23.11
C ARG A 892 -45.66 23.81 -22.72
N ASP A 893 -44.48 24.41 -22.63
CA ASP A 893 -44.29 25.81 -22.24
C ASP A 893 -44.63 26.83 -23.34
N ALA A 894 -44.71 28.11 -23.00
CA ALA A 894 -44.93 29.17 -23.98
C ALA A 894 -43.68 29.31 -24.86
N GLY A 895 -43.83 29.25 -26.18
CA GLY A 895 -42.70 29.21 -27.10
C GLY A 895 -43.04 28.61 -28.45
N LEU A 896 -42.04 28.50 -29.32
CA LEU A 896 -42.10 27.75 -30.56
C LEU A 896 -41.68 26.31 -30.29
N HIS A 897 -42.42 25.35 -30.86
CA HIS A 897 -42.20 23.91 -30.64
C HIS A 897 -42.16 23.19 -31.99
N GLU A 898 -41.32 22.17 -32.09
CA GLU A 898 -41.23 21.32 -33.28
C GLU A 898 -41.26 19.85 -32.87
N VAL A 899 -41.96 19.01 -33.64
CA VAL A 899 -41.98 17.56 -33.42
C VAL A 899 -41.83 16.81 -34.73
N VAL A 900 -40.90 15.87 -34.72
CA VAL A 900 -40.57 15.01 -35.87
C VAL A 900 -41.56 13.85 -35.94
N PHE A 901 -42.07 13.59 -37.15
CA PHE A 901 -42.84 12.41 -37.49
C PHE A 901 -42.02 11.48 -38.38
N ASP A 902 -41.84 10.22 -37.95
CA ASP A 902 -41.22 9.16 -38.73
C ASP A 902 -42.27 8.19 -39.31
N GLY A 903 -42.27 8.07 -40.64
CA GLY A 903 -43.15 7.21 -41.42
C GLY A 903 -42.50 5.91 -41.91
N THR A 904 -41.33 5.49 -41.44
CA THR A 904 -40.53 4.38 -42.02
C THR A 904 -41.29 3.04 -42.21
N GLY A 905 -42.37 2.80 -41.47
CA GLY A 905 -43.26 1.62 -41.61
C GLY A 905 -44.55 1.83 -42.40
N LEU A 906 -44.82 3.04 -42.90
CA LEU A 906 -46.08 3.43 -43.50
C LEU A 906 -46.05 3.32 -45.04
N ALA A 907 -47.22 3.18 -45.65
CA ALA A 907 -47.35 3.12 -47.10
C ALA A 907 -47.29 4.52 -47.72
N SER A 908 -46.77 4.65 -48.94
CA SER A 908 -46.87 5.91 -49.69
C SER A 908 -48.32 6.36 -49.76
N GLY A 909 -48.61 7.58 -49.32
CA GLY A 909 -49.97 8.03 -49.11
C GLY A 909 -50.07 9.40 -48.46
N VAL A 910 -51.30 9.91 -48.31
CA VAL A 910 -51.56 11.16 -47.62
C VAL A 910 -51.91 10.86 -46.17
N TYR A 911 -51.34 11.65 -45.25
CA TYR A 911 -51.57 11.60 -43.82
C TYR A 911 -52.02 12.97 -43.32
N ILE A 912 -52.83 12.99 -42.27
CA ILE A 912 -53.35 14.23 -41.65
C ILE A 912 -52.84 14.28 -40.22
N TYR A 913 -52.25 15.40 -39.80
CA TYR A 913 -51.88 15.65 -38.41
C TYR A 913 -52.82 16.68 -37.78
N SER A 914 -53.15 16.46 -36.52
CA SER A 914 -54.12 17.23 -35.75
C SER A 914 -53.49 17.70 -34.44
N LEU A 915 -53.43 19.01 -34.23
CA LEU A 915 -52.98 19.65 -33.00
C LEU A 915 -54.19 20.13 -32.20
N GLN A 916 -54.25 19.76 -30.92
CA GLN A 916 -55.17 20.30 -29.94
C GLN A 916 -54.37 20.92 -28.78
N ALA A 917 -54.54 22.21 -28.53
CA ALA A 917 -53.91 22.93 -27.42
C ALA A 917 -54.97 23.77 -26.70
N GLY A 918 -55.47 23.28 -25.56
CA GLY A 918 -56.64 23.88 -24.89
C GLY A 918 -57.86 23.90 -25.81
N ASP A 919 -58.40 25.10 -26.10
CA ASP A 919 -59.52 25.30 -27.04
C ASP A 919 -59.08 25.41 -28.52
N PHE A 920 -57.78 25.58 -28.78
CA PHE A 920 -57.24 25.69 -30.14
C PHE A 920 -57.12 24.29 -30.78
N SER A 921 -57.69 24.14 -31.98
CA SER A 921 -57.60 22.91 -32.77
C SER A 921 -57.24 23.26 -34.20
N ALA A 922 -56.17 22.66 -34.72
CA ALA A 922 -55.71 22.88 -36.09
C ALA A 922 -55.28 21.56 -36.73
N ASN A 923 -55.52 21.42 -38.03
CA ASN A 923 -55.15 20.23 -38.79
C ASN A 923 -54.29 20.62 -40.00
N GLY A 924 -53.27 19.82 -40.28
CA GLY A 924 -52.49 19.91 -41.51
C GLY A 924 -52.39 18.56 -42.21
N LYS A 925 -51.93 18.58 -43.46
CA LYS A 925 -51.77 17.37 -44.27
C LYS A 925 -50.33 17.23 -44.74
N MET A 926 -49.87 16.00 -44.86
CA MET A 926 -48.55 15.65 -45.38
C MET A 926 -48.63 14.42 -46.29
N VAL A 927 -47.74 14.34 -47.26
CA VAL A 927 -47.70 13.28 -48.27
C VAL A 927 -46.42 12.50 -48.08
N MET A 928 -46.55 11.21 -47.74
CA MET A 928 -45.40 10.31 -47.68
C MET A 928 -45.16 9.71 -49.06
N MET A 929 -43.92 9.77 -49.55
CA MET A 929 -43.52 9.09 -50.78
C MET A 929 -42.38 8.13 -50.49
N LYS A 930 -42.62 6.84 -50.66
CA LYS A 930 -41.58 5.81 -50.60
C LYS A 930 -40.66 5.83 -51.81
#